data_AF-A0A917ZLH2-F1
#
_entry.id   AF-A0A917ZLH2-F1
#
_cell.length_a   1.000
_cell.length_b   1.000
_cell.length_c   1.000
_cell.angle_alpha   90.00
_cell.angle_beta   90.00
_cell.angle_gamma   90.00
#
_symmetry.space_group_name_H-M   'P 1'
#
loop_
_entity.id
_entity.type
_entity.pdbx_description
1 polymer ?
#
loop_
_entity_poly.entity_id
_entity_poly.type
_entity_poly.pdbx_seq_one_letter_code
_entity_poly.pdbx_strand_id
1 'polypeptide(L)'
;MAQRYMYIRRRDCEKDTGNPPRSWQWILSDVPGGHEEDDYVELRADDRAFHDLWELDQTKWRDLAASGPDELERYLRPISKWLACRGLPHIAERLRRQAVLQLSGPEDMWRMTQLPWMLADLGEGPLALRGITCVQRPLRPPEPRRVRSASSKALRILAVFAQPVTAEPLDLRAERIMMARLPDLGARHGRSVEVHTLQYGVTRRALRQALNQGDGWDVVHFSAHGEPGALHLEDPDGGVDPIGAQDLTELLADTYDTLKLVTLSSCWSAADSSDSAGSRSAVASAAAPDAGSLAAVIAQELGCDTVGMRFPMGDAFTRTFNLALYHSMISDEQDVGRAVGSALTAVMEDPGLPEHRYPLTVAGVHTVMSASSEPVRLTPPPYRWIAQDSGEIDLFATAPPESAHFVGRCGEMAKAAHVLGEVSLGRTGVVLHGEPGVGTTACANELARTRRRFFRNILWFEVQDDSHSVLSLAEAINGLELRVELPTAPTTAPDVWARACARLREVWSRNYGLLVLDRLDRQLLEPGLWRHPFWEALLSSLTDHQGDSRVLITSRTDFGPEPLRRLLPIHVERLTDKESLLLARQLPNLTPLLDDAQADEADHRLADDVLRRAAGLPALLMEAEERAADREELAQWPRG
;
A
#
# COMPACT_ATOMS: atom_id res chain seq x y z
N MET A 1 12.01 11.97 -26.99
CA MET A 1 13.21 11.89 -26.12
C MET A 1 13.82 10.52 -26.24
N ALA A 2 15.14 10.43 -26.14
CA ALA A 2 15.91 9.24 -26.49
C ALA A 2 16.12 8.32 -25.28
N GLN A 3 15.80 7.05 -25.45
CA GLN A 3 16.34 5.98 -24.63
C GLN A 3 17.77 5.72 -25.09
N ARG A 4 18.71 5.56 -24.17
CA ARG A 4 20.09 5.18 -24.49
C ARG A 4 20.49 3.92 -23.69
N TYR A 5 21.45 3.19 -24.22
CA TYR A 5 22.00 1.98 -23.65
C TYR A 5 23.40 2.29 -23.15
N MET A 6 23.66 1.98 -21.88
CA MET A 6 24.94 2.22 -21.24
C MET A 6 25.48 0.88 -20.73
N TYR A 7 26.55 0.43 -21.39
CA TYR A 7 27.20 -0.85 -21.11
C TYR A 7 28.51 -0.61 -20.38
N ILE A 8 28.77 -1.39 -19.32
CA ILE A 8 30.04 -1.39 -18.60
C ILE A 8 30.89 -2.59 -18.98
N ARG A 9 32.19 -2.38 -19.17
CA ARG A 9 33.16 -3.45 -19.43
C ARG A 9 34.38 -3.32 -18.53
N ARG A 10 34.78 -4.44 -17.92
CA ARG A 10 36.03 -4.53 -17.18
C ARG A 10 37.24 -4.33 -18.12
N ARG A 11 38.30 -3.68 -17.64
CA ARG A 11 39.53 -3.43 -18.42
C ARG A 11 40.80 -3.97 -17.76
N ASP A 12 40.80 -4.16 -16.44
CA ASP A 12 41.88 -4.86 -15.73
C ASP A 12 41.80 -6.39 -15.96
N CYS A 13 42.97 -7.04 -16.03
CA CYS A 13 43.10 -8.46 -16.36
C CYS A 13 42.82 -9.42 -15.17
N GLU A 14 42.44 -8.88 -14.01
CA GLU A 14 42.18 -9.67 -12.80
C GLU A 14 40.76 -10.26 -12.88
N LYS A 15 40.63 -11.57 -12.64
CA LYS A 15 39.32 -12.21 -12.45
C LYS A 15 38.62 -11.61 -11.23
N ASP A 16 37.29 -11.72 -11.20
CA ASP A 16 36.51 -11.29 -10.03
C ASP A 16 37.03 -11.92 -8.73
N THR A 17 37.43 -11.05 -7.79
CA THR A 17 37.95 -11.42 -6.46
C THR A 17 37.08 -10.86 -5.34
N GLY A 18 35.91 -10.27 -5.64
CA GLY A 18 35.09 -9.52 -4.68
C GLY A 18 35.64 -8.12 -4.35
N ASN A 19 36.83 -7.77 -4.85
CA ASN A 19 37.39 -6.42 -4.75
C ASN A 19 36.81 -5.49 -5.82
N PRO A 20 36.79 -4.17 -5.58
CA PRO A 20 36.41 -3.20 -6.59
C PRO A 20 37.29 -3.30 -7.85
N PRO A 21 36.71 -3.16 -9.06
CA PRO A 21 37.49 -3.13 -10.30
C PRO A 21 38.44 -1.92 -10.32
N ARG A 22 39.67 -2.11 -10.78
CA ARG A 22 40.66 -1.00 -10.86
C ARG A 22 40.50 -0.14 -12.09
N SER A 23 39.91 -0.67 -13.16
CA SER A 23 39.60 0.11 -14.35
C SER A 23 38.44 -0.50 -15.13
N TRP A 24 37.63 0.35 -15.72
CA TRP A 24 36.51 -0.04 -16.55
C TRP A 24 36.28 0.97 -17.68
N GLN A 25 35.48 0.55 -18.64
CA GLN A 25 35.03 1.38 -19.74
C GLN A 25 33.52 1.41 -19.75
N TRP A 26 32.97 2.60 -19.89
CA TRP A 26 31.57 2.82 -20.23
C TRP A 26 31.41 2.94 -21.74
N ILE A 27 30.36 2.35 -22.29
CA ILE A 27 29.98 2.44 -23.70
C ILE A 27 28.53 2.92 -23.74
N LEU A 28 28.29 4.06 -24.39
CA LEU A 28 26.97 4.66 -24.57
C LEU A 28 26.55 4.53 -26.03
N SER A 29 25.28 4.20 -26.25
CA SER A 29 24.71 3.94 -27.58
C SER A 29 23.21 4.25 -27.63
N ASP A 30 22.70 4.73 -28.77
CA ASP A 30 21.26 4.87 -29.03
C ASP A 30 20.57 3.55 -29.42
N VAL A 31 21.35 2.51 -29.76
CA VAL A 31 20.85 1.16 -30.09
C VAL A 31 21.43 0.07 -29.18
N PRO A 32 20.67 -0.99 -28.85
CA PRO A 32 21.18 -2.10 -28.05
C PRO A 32 22.42 -2.73 -28.71
N GLY A 33 23.52 -2.85 -27.96
CA GLY A 33 24.78 -3.44 -28.45
C GLY A 33 25.55 -2.58 -29.46
N GLY A 34 25.08 -1.36 -29.76
CA GLY A 34 25.83 -0.39 -30.54
C GLY A 34 27.00 0.22 -29.76
N HIS A 35 27.86 0.95 -30.47
CA HIS A 35 29.00 1.64 -29.89
C HIS A 35 29.12 3.02 -30.53
N GLU A 36 28.60 4.04 -29.87
CA GLU A 36 28.65 5.42 -30.37
C GLU A 36 29.69 6.24 -29.61
N GLU A 37 29.78 5.99 -28.31
CA GLU A 37 30.61 6.78 -27.41
C GLU A 37 31.20 5.89 -26.33
N ASP A 38 32.46 6.13 -25.97
CA ASP A 38 33.10 5.46 -24.86
C ASP A 38 33.79 6.42 -23.90
N ASP A 39 33.89 6.01 -22.64
CA ASP A 39 34.59 6.73 -21.59
C ASP A 39 35.35 5.74 -20.71
N TYR A 40 36.57 6.11 -20.32
CA TYR A 40 37.46 5.23 -19.59
C TYR A 40 37.67 5.75 -18.18
N VAL A 41 37.54 4.85 -17.20
CA VAL A 41 37.72 5.16 -15.79
C VAL A 41 38.79 4.25 -15.22
N GLU A 42 39.80 4.87 -14.61
CA GLU A 42 40.83 4.19 -13.84
C GLU A 42 40.75 4.67 -12.38
N LEU A 43 40.55 3.72 -11.47
CA LEU A 43 40.43 3.98 -10.05
C LEU A 43 41.82 4.25 -9.47
N ARG A 44 41.97 5.38 -8.78
CA ARG A 44 43.19 5.72 -8.05
C ARG A 44 43.09 5.22 -6.62
N ALA A 45 44.24 4.93 -6.01
CA ALA A 45 44.30 4.44 -4.64
C ALA A 45 43.73 5.41 -3.59
N ASP A 46 43.65 6.70 -3.92
CA ASP A 46 43.10 7.77 -3.07
C ASP A 46 41.64 8.13 -3.37
N ASP A 47 40.96 7.38 -4.25
CA ASP A 47 39.53 7.58 -4.57
C ASP A 47 38.60 7.09 -3.45
N ARG A 48 38.72 7.70 -2.26
CA ARG A 48 37.95 7.32 -1.08
C ARG A 48 36.44 7.35 -1.31
N ALA A 49 35.94 8.32 -2.08
CA ALA A 49 34.53 8.43 -2.41
C ALA A 49 33.98 7.23 -3.20
N PHE A 50 34.79 6.61 -4.05
CA PHE A 50 34.38 5.38 -4.73
C PHE A 50 34.40 4.18 -3.79
N HIS A 51 35.40 4.08 -2.91
CA HIS A 51 35.41 3.04 -1.87
C HIS A 51 34.19 3.17 -0.94
N ASP A 52 33.85 4.39 -0.53
CA ASP A 52 32.65 4.71 0.23
C ASP A 52 31.37 4.25 -0.51
N LEU A 53 31.27 4.51 -1.81
CA LEU A 53 30.18 4.03 -2.68
C LEU A 53 30.15 2.51 -2.82
N TRP A 54 31.31 1.86 -2.97
CA TRP A 54 31.42 0.41 -3.14
C TRP A 54 31.01 -0.33 -1.87
N GLU A 55 31.40 0.21 -0.71
CA GLU A 55 31.01 -0.23 0.62
C GLU A 55 29.60 0.21 1.01
N LEU A 56 28.90 0.98 0.17
CA LEU A 56 27.53 1.41 0.42
C LEU A 56 26.55 0.27 0.16
N ASP A 57 26.76 -0.79 0.93
CA ASP A 57 25.85 -1.91 1.09
C ASP A 57 24.65 -1.51 1.94
N GLN A 58 23.78 -2.47 2.19
CA GLN A 58 22.51 -2.24 2.86
C GLN A 58 22.66 -1.92 4.33
N THR A 59 23.62 -2.56 4.98
CA THR A 59 23.90 -2.29 6.40
C THR A 59 24.31 -0.83 6.53
N LYS A 60 25.21 -0.38 5.64
CA LYS A 60 25.65 1.01 5.62
C LYS A 60 24.53 1.99 5.27
N TRP A 61 23.69 1.68 4.28
CA TRP A 61 22.48 2.47 3.99
C TRP A 61 21.56 2.56 5.21
N ARG A 62 21.34 1.45 5.91
CA ARG A 62 20.42 1.38 7.06
C ARG A 62 20.94 2.20 8.22
N ASP A 63 22.21 2.05 8.52
CA ASP A 63 22.84 2.75 9.63
C ASP A 63 22.87 4.26 9.34
N LEU A 64 23.20 4.68 8.12
CA LEU A 64 23.15 6.09 7.70
C LEU A 64 21.73 6.66 7.72
N ALA A 65 20.74 5.92 7.22
CA ALA A 65 19.35 6.35 7.23
C ALA A 65 18.80 6.47 8.66
N ALA A 66 19.20 5.56 9.55
CA ALA A 66 18.82 5.59 10.97
C ALA A 66 19.44 6.79 11.72
N SER A 67 20.62 7.26 11.30
CA SER A 67 21.21 8.50 11.83
C SER A 67 20.49 9.78 11.38
N GLY A 68 19.59 9.69 10.40
CA GLY A 68 18.77 10.78 9.90
C GLY A 68 19.23 11.35 8.55
N PRO A 69 18.34 12.10 7.87
CA PRO A 69 18.55 12.51 6.47
C PRO A 69 19.73 13.48 6.29
N ASP A 70 20.05 14.31 7.29
CA ASP A 70 21.21 15.21 7.25
C ASP A 70 22.55 14.46 7.17
N GLU A 71 22.66 13.35 7.91
CA GLU A 71 23.89 12.55 7.93
C GLU A 71 24.04 11.79 6.62
N LEU A 72 22.95 11.20 6.13
CA LEU A 72 22.95 10.51 4.85
C LEU A 72 23.30 11.47 3.69
N GLU A 73 22.64 12.63 3.62
CA GLU A 73 22.92 13.65 2.60
C GLU A 73 24.39 14.12 2.65
N ARG A 74 24.97 14.25 3.86
CA ARG A 74 26.39 14.60 4.04
C ARG A 74 27.31 13.49 3.55
N TYR A 75 26.96 12.23 3.81
CA TYR A 75 27.71 11.06 3.35
C TYR A 75 27.71 10.92 1.83
N LEU A 76 26.56 11.18 1.18
CA LEU A 76 26.42 11.08 -0.28
C LEU A 76 27.11 12.22 -1.04
N ARG A 77 27.39 13.36 -0.39
CA ARG A 77 27.92 14.56 -1.07
C ARG A 77 29.31 14.35 -1.71
N PRO A 78 30.32 13.76 -1.05
CA PRO A 78 31.58 13.43 -1.73
C PRO A 78 31.41 12.40 -2.85
N ILE A 79 30.51 11.42 -2.65
CA ILE A 79 30.20 10.37 -3.63
C ILE A 79 29.62 10.98 -4.92
N SER A 80 28.61 11.84 -4.80
CA SER A 80 27.96 12.51 -5.94
C SER A 80 28.93 13.31 -6.81
N LYS A 81 29.85 14.04 -6.18
CA LYS A 81 30.89 14.80 -6.87
C LYS A 81 31.89 13.89 -7.57
N TRP A 82 32.29 12.80 -6.92
CA TRP A 82 33.20 11.82 -7.54
C TRP A 82 32.54 11.14 -8.74
N LEU A 83 31.28 10.73 -8.60
CA LEU A 83 30.49 10.13 -9.69
C LEU A 83 30.43 11.05 -10.91
N ALA A 84 30.16 12.34 -10.71
CA ALA A 84 30.12 13.33 -11.77
C ALA A 84 31.49 13.58 -12.43
N CYS A 85 32.53 13.82 -11.62
CA CYS A 85 33.83 14.25 -12.15
C CYS A 85 34.72 13.10 -12.64
N ARG A 86 34.52 11.88 -12.15
CA ARG A 86 35.42 10.74 -12.38
C ARG A 86 34.70 9.45 -12.74
N GLY A 87 33.51 9.21 -12.18
CA GLY A 87 32.74 7.99 -12.44
C GLY A 87 32.05 7.98 -13.80
N LEU A 88 31.53 9.13 -14.24
CA LEU A 88 30.78 9.34 -15.48
C LEU A 88 31.21 10.63 -16.22
N PRO A 89 32.50 10.94 -16.36
CA PRO A 89 32.94 12.31 -16.66
C PRO A 89 32.34 12.87 -17.95
N HIS A 90 32.70 12.32 -19.11
CA HIS A 90 32.21 12.82 -20.40
C HIS A 90 30.78 12.37 -20.66
N ILE A 91 30.39 11.21 -20.13
CA ILE A 91 29.03 10.68 -20.30
C ILE A 91 28.02 11.63 -19.68
N ALA A 92 28.23 12.07 -18.44
CA ALA A 92 27.24 12.86 -17.72
C ALA A 92 26.98 14.22 -18.37
N GLU A 93 28.00 14.87 -18.95
CA GLU A 93 27.85 16.12 -19.72
C GLU A 93 27.09 15.93 -21.04
N ARG A 94 27.21 14.76 -21.66
CA ARG A 94 26.57 14.43 -22.96
C ARG A 94 25.13 13.98 -22.82
N LEU A 95 24.71 13.56 -21.64
CA LEU A 95 23.32 13.27 -21.36
C LEU A 95 22.50 14.56 -21.47
N ARG A 96 21.55 14.58 -22.42
CA ARG A 96 20.56 15.66 -22.50
C ARG A 96 19.69 15.67 -21.24
N ARG A 97 19.09 16.82 -20.91
CA ARG A 97 18.02 16.88 -19.89
C ARG A 97 16.91 15.91 -20.31
N GLN A 98 16.53 15.02 -19.39
CA GLN A 98 15.62 13.87 -19.57
C GLN A 98 16.11 12.74 -20.51
N ALA A 99 16.56 11.63 -19.93
CA ALA A 99 16.98 10.42 -20.64
C ALA A 99 16.81 9.16 -19.79
N VAL A 100 16.48 8.03 -20.41
CA VAL A 100 16.50 6.72 -19.72
C VAL A 100 17.73 5.95 -20.17
N LEU A 101 18.55 5.55 -19.20
CA LEU A 101 19.77 4.78 -19.38
C LEU A 101 19.53 3.32 -19.00
N GLN A 102 19.60 2.42 -19.97
CA GLN A 102 19.64 0.99 -19.65
C GLN A 102 21.05 0.56 -19.30
N LEU A 103 21.29 0.27 -18.02
CA LEU A 103 22.56 -0.18 -17.48
C LEU A 103 22.71 -1.69 -17.62
N SER A 104 23.81 -2.14 -18.20
CA SER A 104 24.13 -3.55 -18.37
C SER A 104 25.64 -3.81 -18.42
N GLY A 105 26.04 -5.05 -18.19
CA GLY A 105 27.44 -5.44 -18.18
C GLY A 105 27.61 -6.97 -18.09
N PRO A 106 28.85 -7.46 -18.19
CA PRO A 106 29.17 -8.86 -17.91
C PRO A 106 29.01 -9.19 -16.41
N GLU A 107 28.96 -10.48 -16.08
CA GLU A 107 28.73 -10.99 -14.71
C GLU A 107 29.74 -10.43 -13.69
N ASP A 108 31.01 -10.30 -14.05
CA ASP A 108 32.07 -9.74 -13.21
C ASP A 108 31.96 -8.23 -12.96
N MET A 109 31.08 -7.55 -13.68
CA MET A 109 30.77 -6.12 -13.51
C MET A 109 29.33 -5.89 -13.04
N TRP A 110 28.59 -6.94 -12.70
CA TRP A 110 27.21 -6.87 -12.26
C TRP A 110 27.00 -5.90 -11.10
N ARG A 111 27.82 -6.03 -10.03
CA ARG A 111 27.73 -5.15 -8.87
C ARG A 111 27.91 -3.67 -9.25
N MET A 112 28.75 -3.37 -10.25
CA MET A 112 28.91 -2.00 -10.74
C MET A 112 27.62 -1.48 -11.38
N THR A 113 26.86 -2.29 -12.12
CA THR A 113 25.58 -1.84 -12.69
C THR A 113 24.53 -1.57 -11.61
N GLN A 114 24.71 -2.15 -10.41
CA GLN A 114 23.81 -1.98 -9.27
C GLN A 114 24.04 -0.69 -8.46
N LEU A 115 25.17 -0.01 -8.66
CA LEU A 115 25.48 1.23 -7.95
C LEU A 115 24.53 2.38 -8.36
N PRO A 116 24.21 3.32 -7.44
CA PRO A 116 23.33 4.45 -7.70
C PRO A 116 24.02 5.56 -8.52
N TRP A 117 24.39 5.27 -9.77
CA TRP A 117 25.04 6.21 -10.71
C TRP A 117 24.26 7.52 -10.91
N MET A 118 22.96 7.47 -10.66
CA MET A 118 22.04 8.60 -10.72
C MET A 118 22.30 9.71 -9.68
N LEU A 119 23.12 9.43 -8.68
CA LEU A 119 23.57 10.41 -7.68
C LEU A 119 24.60 11.41 -8.22
N ALA A 120 25.16 11.19 -9.41
CA ALA A 120 26.13 12.12 -9.99
C ALA A 120 25.55 13.56 -10.04
N ASP A 121 26.22 14.52 -9.42
CA ASP A 121 25.80 15.92 -9.38
C ASP A 121 26.71 16.78 -10.26
N LEU A 122 26.12 17.35 -11.31
CA LEU A 122 26.82 18.18 -12.29
C LEU A 122 26.84 19.68 -11.92
N GLY A 123 26.54 20.01 -10.66
CA GLY A 123 26.48 21.39 -10.15
C GLY A 123 25.12 22.06 -10.31
N GLU A 124 24.19 21.43 -11.04
CA GLU A 124 22.77 21.83 -11.14
C GLU A 124 21.84 20.85 -10.38
N GLY A 125 22.42 19.94 -9.59
CA GLY A 125 21.71 18.86 -8.91
C GLY A 125 21.96 17.48 -9.51
N PRO A 126 21.54 16.42 -8.79
CA PRO A 126 21.76 15.02 -9.19
C PRO A 126 21.08 14.69 -10.53
N LEU A 127 21.68 13.78 -11.31
CA LEU A 127 21.13 13.34 -12.59
C LEU A 127 19.65 12.91 -12.49
N ALA A 128 19.26 12.24 -11.39
CA ALA A 128 17.90 11.78 -11.15
C ALA A 128 16.87 12.93 -11.24
N LEU A 129 17.19 14.06 -10.61
CA LEU A 129 16.31 15.23 -10.54
C LEU A 129 16.32 16.06 -11.82
N ARG A 130 17.20 15.71 -12.77
CA ARG A 130 17.24 16.27 -14.14
C ARG A 130 16.48 15.39 -15.15
N GLY A 131 15.70 14.43 -14.63
CA GLY A 131 14.92 13.46 -15.41
C GLY A 131 15.76 12.42 -16.14
N ILE A 132 17.04 12.30 -15.78
CA ILE A 132 17.84 11.15 -16.22
C ILE A 132 17.50 10.01 -15.26
N THR A 133 17.37 8.77 -15.72
CA THR A 133 17.11 7.62 -14.85
C THR A 133 17.85 6.39 -15.33
N CYS A 134 18.38 5.59 -14.41
CA CYS A 134 19.00 4.30 -14.73
C CYS A 134 18.00 3.16 -14.54
N VAL A 135 17.78 2.40 -15.61
CA VAL A 135 17.06 1.12 -15.59
C VAL A 135 18.11 0.02 -15.66
N GLN A 136 18.19 -0.78 -14.62
CA GLN A 136 19.17 -1.85 -14.48
C GLN A 136 18.62 -3.12 -15.13
N ARG A 137 19.43 -3.79 -15.96
CA ARG A 137 19.11 -5.15 -16.40
C ARG A 137 19.37 -6.13 -15.26
N PRO A 138 18.67 -7.27 -15.13
CA PRO A 138 19.05 -8.39 -14.26
C PRO A 138 20.34 -9.08 -14.75
N LEU A 139 21.01 -9.84 -13.87
CA LEU A 139 22.27 -10.54 -14.18
C LEU A 139 22.08 -11.55 -15.31
N ARG A 140 21.00 -12.34 -15.21
CA ARG A 140 20.62 -13.34 -16.22
C ARG A 140 19.22 -12.99 -16.73
N PRO A 141 19.08 -12.04 -17.68
CA PRO A 141 17.77 -11.69 -18.19
C PRO A 141 17.08 -12.91 -18.82
N PRO A 142 15.78 -13.10 -18.58
CA PRO A 142 15.02 -14.18 -19.21
C PRO A 142 14.92 -13.95 -20.72
N GLU A 143 14.53 -15.00 -21.45
CA GLU A 143 14.27 -14.86 -22.88
C GLU A 143 13.19 -13.80 -23.15
N PRO A 144 13.34 -12.99 -24.21
CA PRO A 144 12.33 -11.99 -24.57
C PRO A 144 10.97 -12.66 -24.77
N ARG A 145 9.97 -12.19 -24.03
CA ARG A 145 8.59 -12.68 -24.14
C ARG A 145 7.63 -11.58 -24.58
N ARG A 146 6.55 -11.98 -25.25
CA ARG A 146 5.42 -11.09 -25.50
C ARG A 146 4.48 -11.11 -24.31
N VAL A 147 4.51 -10.05 -23.51
CA VAL A 147 3.55 -9.84 -22.42
C VAL A 147 2.20 -9.47 -23.02
N ARG A 148 1.15 -10.21 -22.67
CA ARG A 148 -0.23 -9.87 -23.08
C ARG A 148 -0.79 -8.80 -22.16
N SER A 149 -1.71 -7.97 -22.64
CA SER A 149 -2.52 -7.17 -21.72
C SER A 149 -3.45 -8.10 -20.95
N ALA A 150 -3.58 -7.86 -19.64
CA ALA A 150 -4.49 -8.62 -18.80
C ALA A 150 -5.94 -8.48 -19.29
N SER A 151 -6.34 -7.26 -19.68
CA SER A 151 -7.64 -7.04 -20.29
C SER A 151 -7.56 -6.15 -21.52
N SER A 152 -8.49 -6.38 -22.44
CA SER A 152 -8.76 -5.44 -23.54
C SER A 152 -9.61 -4.25 -23.10
N LYS A 153 -10.20 -4.30 -21.90
CA LYS A 153 -11.18 -3.31 -21.41
C LYS A 153 -10.56 -2.24 -20.52
N ALA A 154 -9.53 -2.58 -19.74
CA ALA A 154 -8.88 -1.67 -18.79
C ALA A 154 -7.44 -2.11 -18.51
N LEU A 155 -6.61 -1.17 -18.07
CA LEU A 155 -5.36 -1.46 -17.36
C LEU A 155 -5.73 -2.00 -15.96
N ARG A 156 -5.32 -3.23 -15.64
CA ARG A 156 -5.68 -3.88 -14.37
C ARG A 156 -4.55 -3.82 -13.35
N ILE A 157 -4.83 -3.23 -12.19
CA ILE A 157 -3.88 -3.05 -11.09
C ILE A 157 -4.39 -3.78 -9.85
N LEU A 158 -3.58 -4.70 -9.30
CA LEU A 158 -3.79 -5.27 -7.97
C LEU A 158 -2.94 -4.50 -6.96
N ALA A 159 -3.57 -3.73 -6.07
CA ALA A 159 -2.92 -3.00 -4.99
C ALA A 159 -3.03 -3.76 -3.66
N VAL A 160 -1.90 -4.20 -3.13
CA VAL A 160 -1.74 -5.06 -1.96
C VAL A 160 -1.19 -4.22 -0.81
N PHE A 161 -1.93 -4.17 0.30
CA PHE A 161 -1.60 -3.39 1.50
C PHE A 161 -1.52 -4.32 2.71
N ALA A 162 -0.31 -4.72 3.09
CA ALA A 162 -0.07 -5.66 4.18
C ALA A 162 0.48 -4.93 5.42
N GLN A 163 -0.20 -5.08 6.56
CA GLN A 163 0.21 -4.50 7.84
C GLN A 163 -0.08 -5.47 8.98
N PRO A 164 0.90 -6.31 9.35
CA PRO A 164 0.80 -7.17 10.52
C PRO A 164 0.54 -6.37 11.79
N VAL A 165 -0.22 -6.95 12.72
CA VAL A 165 -0.65 -6.31 13.99
C VAL A 165 0.53 -5.86 14.84
N THR A 166 1.61 -6.63 14.85
CA THR A 166 2.79 -6.36 15.67
C THR A 166 3.82 -5.45 15.01
N ALA A 167 3.61 -5.09 13.74
CA ALA A 167 4.51 -4.21 13.02
C ALA A 167 4.25 -2.73 13.38
N GLU A 168 5.23 -1.86 13.11
CA GLU A 168 5.02 -0.42 13.25
C GLU A 168 3.83 0.03 12.39
N PRO A 169 2.93 0.89 12.90
CA PRO A 169 1.84 1.39 12.09
C PRO A 169 2.34 2.19 10.88
N LEU A 170 1.82 1.90 9.69
CA LEU A 170 2.02 2.67 8.46
C LEU A 170 0.71 3.36 8.07
N ASP A 171 0.78 4.51 7.39
CA ASP A 171 -0.39 5.17 6.77
C ASP A 171 -0.77 4.53 5.42
N LEU A 172 -0.96 3.19 5.42
CA LEU A 172 -1.35 2.45 4.21
C LEU A 172 -2.72 2.88 3.67
N ARG A 173 -3.57 3.43 4.53
CA ARG A 173 -4.92 3.86 4.12
C ARG A 173 -4.87 5.06 3.20
N ALA A 174 -4.05 6.06 3.48
CA ALA A 174 -3.92 7.22 2.59
C ALA A 174 -3.45 6.79 1.19
N GLU A 175 -2.50 5.86 1.13
CA GLU A 175 -2.05 5.28 -0.13
C GLU A 175 -3.15 4.45 -0.82
N ARG A 176 -3.92 3.65 -0.09
CA ARG A 176 -5.08 2.93 -0.65
C ARG A 176 -6.10 3.88 -1.25
N ILE A 177 -6.45 4.96 -0.56
CA ILE A 177 -7.41 5.96 -1.06
C ILE A 177 -6.89 6.60 -2.35
N MET A 178 -5.58 6.88 -2.42
CA MET A 178 -4.94 7.35 -3.65
C MET A 178 -5.08 6.32 -4.79
N MET A 179 -4.75 5.05 -4.55
CA MET A 179 -4.88 3.98 -5.54
C MET A 179 -6.33 3.80 -6.01
N ALA A 180 -7.30 3.91 -5.10
CA ALA A 180 -8.74 3.83 -5.41
C ALA A 180 -9.24 4.97 -6.32
N ARG A 181 -8.50 6.08 -6.43
CA ARG A 181 -8.82 7.22 -7.30
C ARG A 181 -8.17 7.15 -8.69
N LEU A 182 -7.31 6.15 -8.95
CA LEU A 182 -6.70 5.97 -10.27
C LEU A 182 -7.71 5.72 -11.40
N PRO A 183 -8.85 5.02 -11.20
CA PRO A 183 -9.90 4.93 -12.22
C PRO A 183 -10.45 6.30 -12.63
N ASP A 184 -10.70 7.20 -11.67
CA ASP A 184 -11.17 8.56 -11.95
C ASP A 184 -10.11 9.39 -12.67
N LEU A 185 -8.83 9.24 -12.26
CA LEU A 185 -7.71 9.85 -12.97
C LEU A 185 -7.67 9.37 -14.43
N GLY A 186 -7.71 8.06 -14.64
CA GLY A 186 -7.77 7.47 -15.98
C GLY A 186 -8.93 8.04 -16.78
N ALA A 187 -10.15 8.05 -16.23
CA ALA A 187 -11.34 8.55 -16.91
C ALA A 187 -11.20 10.02 -17.32
N ARG A 188 -10.64 10.89 -16.46
CA ARG A 188 -10.35 12.30 -16.79
C ARG A 188 -9.39 12.46 -17.97
N HIS A 189 -8.51 11.49 -18.17
CA HIS A 189 -7.56 11.44 -19.30
C HIS A 189 -8.01 10.52 -20.44
N GLY A 190 -9.27 10.05 -20.44
CA GLY A 190 -9.79 9.18 -21.49
C GLY A 190 -9.19 7.78 -21.49
N ARG A 191 -8.72 7.29 -20.33
CA ARG A 191 -8.05 6.01 -20.11
C ARG A 191 -8.86 5.11 -19.19
N SER A 192 -8.98 3.84 -19.54
CA SER A 192 -9.71 2.84 -18.74
C SER A 192 -8.76 2.13 -17.78
N VAL A 193 -8.98 2.31 -16.48
CA VAL A 193 -8.17 1.75 -15.40
C VAL A 193 -9.07 1.05 -14.40
N GLU A 194 -8.69 -0.15 -13.98
CA GLU A 194 -9.35 -0.97 -12.97
C GLU A 194 -8.36 -1.21 -11.83
N VAL A 195 -8.73 -0.85 -10.61
CA VAL A 195 -7.90 -1.08 -9.42
C VAL A 195 -8.64 -1.99 -8.45
N HIS A 196 -7.99 -3.09 -8.07
CA HIS A 196 -8.45 -4.00 -7.04
C HIS A 196 -7.54 -3.89 -5.83
N THR A 197 -8.14 -3.63 -4.66
CA THR A 197 -7.38 -3.53 -3.41
C THR A 197 -7.47 -4.83 -2.62
N LEU A 198 -6.34 -5.30 -2.10
CA LEU A 198 -6.26 -6.36 -1.10
C LEU A 198 -5.68 -5.75 0.17
N GLN A 199 -6.52 -5.60 1.20
CA GLN A 199 -6.13 -5.09 2.51
C GLN A 199 -6.90 -5.83 3.60
N TYR A 200 -6.27 -5.95 4.78
CA TYR A 200 -6.75 -6.67 5.96
C TYR A 200 -6.83 -8.19 5.72
N GLY A 201 -5.88 -8.93 6.28
CA GLY A 201 -5.72 -10.36 6.10
C GLY A 201 -4.97 -10.72 4.83
N VAL A 202 -3.92 -9.96 4.47
CA VAL A 202 -3.07 -10.21 3.30
C VAL A 202 -2.16 -11.42 3.53
N THR A 203 -2.77 -12.59 3.65
CA THR A 203 -2.08 -13.88 3.73
C THR A 203 -1.62 -14.34 2.35
N ARG A 204 -0.60 -15.22 2.28
CA ARG A 204 -0.20 -15.87 1.01
C ARG A 204 -1.38 -16.50 0.27
N ARG A 205 -2.33 -17.10 1.01
CA ARG A 205 -3.56 -17.68 0.45
C ARG A 205 -4.47 -16.61 -0.17
N ALA A 206 -4.71 -15.51 0.55
CA ALA A 206 -5.54 -14.42 0.07
C ALA A 206 -4.91 -13.72 -1.15
N LEU A 207 -3.59 -13.53 -1.13
CA LEU A 207 -2.82 -13.00 -2.24
C LEU A 207 -2.92 -13.91 -3.47
N ARG A 208 -2.70 -15.22 -3.33
CA ARG A 208 -2.88 -16.18 -4.43
C ARG A 208 -4.30 -16.17 -4.99
N GLN A 209 -5.32 -16.10 -4.14
CA GLN A 209 -6.71 -15.99 -4.57
C GLN A 209 -6.94 -14.71 -5.38
N ALA A 210 -6.41 -13.56 -4.93
CA ALA A 210 -6.53 -12.29 -5.64
C ALA A 210 -5.78 -12.29 -6.98
N LEU A 211 -4.58 -12.88 -7.03
CA LEU A 211 -3.78 -13.00 -8.25
C LEU A 211 -4.50 -13.84 -9.32
N ASN A 212 -5.23 -14.88 -8.89
CA ASN A 212 -5.96 -15.78 -9.78
C ASN A 212 -7.38 -15.31 -10.15
N GLN A 213 -7.73 -14.05 -9.85
CA GLN A 213 -9.02 -13.46 -10.23
C GLN A 213 -8.99 -12.88 -11.65
N GLY A 214 -10.04 -13.20 -12.42
CA GLY A 214 -10.29 -12.56 -13.71
C GLY A 214 -9.30 -12.96 -14.80
N ASP A 215 -8.93 -11.99 -15.63
CA ASP A 215 -8.10 -12.19 -16.83
C ASP A 215 -6.59 -11.97 -16.56
N GLY A 216 -6.19 -11.91 -15.29
CA GLY A 216 -4.84 -11.58 -14.84
C GLY A 216 -4.65 -10.10 -14.48
N TRP A 217 -3.38 -9.71 -14.30
CA TRP A 217 -2.98 -8.38 -13.82
C TRP A 217 -1.88 -7.79 -14.70
N ASP A 218 -2.00 -6.50 -15.06
CA ASP A 218 -0.93 -5.76 -15.74
C ASP A 218 0.11 -5.25 -14.72
N VAL A 219 -0.37 -4.85 -13.53
CA VAL A 219 0.45 -4.29 -12.45
C VAL A 219 0.09 -4.94 -11.12
N VAL A 220 1.09 -5.28 -10.32
CA VAL A 220 0.91 -5.60 -8.89
C VAL A 220 1.70 -4.60 -8.06
N HIS A 221 0.99 -3.88 -7.19
CA HIS A 221 1.54 -2.87 -6.29
C HIS A 221 1.56 -3.40 -4.87
N PHE A 222 2.73 -3.50 -4.26
CA PHE A 222 2.89 -3.84 -2.86
C PHE A 222 3.21 -2.60 -2.04
N SER A 223 2.42 -2.37 -1.01
CA SER A 223 2.74 -1.46 0.09
C SER A 223 2.70 -2.23 1.40
N ALA A 224 3.87 -2.42 1.98
CA ALA A 224 4.08 -3.28 3.14
C ALA A 224 5.39 -2.92 3.84
N HIS A 225 5.55 -3.39 5.08
CA HIS A 225 6.88 -3.43 5.69
C HIS A 225 7.81 -4.33 4.88
N GLY A 226 9.09 -3.96 4.86
CA GLY A 226 10.14 -4.76 4.25
C GLY A 226 11.37 -4.80 5.14
N GLU A 227 12.06 -5.91 5.03
CA GLU A 227 13.40 -6.13 5.58
C GLU A 227 14.33 -6.55 4.44
N PRO A 228 15.66 -6.49 4.61
CA PRO A 228 16.60 -6.96 3.59
C PRO A 228 16.21 -8.30 2.96
N GLY A 229 15.83 -8.28 1.67
CA GLY A 229 15.46 -9.47 0.90
C GLY A 229 14.05 -10.02 1.11
N ALA A 230 13.20 -9.41 1.94
CA ALA A 230 11.84 -9.89 2.21
C ALA A 230 10.82 -8.75 2.42
N LEU A 231 9.54 -9.06 2.17
CA LEU A 231 8.42 -8.21 2.59
C LEU A 231 7.56 -8.91 3.63
N HIS A 232 6.82 -8.15 4.43
CA HIS A 232 5.96 -8.72 5.47
C HIS A 232 4.52 -8.81 4.98
N LEU A 233 4.04 -10.03 4.81
CA LEU A 233 2.61 -10.37 4.68
C LEU A 233 2.00 -10.59 6.06
N GLU A 234 0.70 -10.86 6.09
CA GLU A 234 -0.02 -11.25 7.30
C GLU A 234 -0.14 -12.77 7.41
N ASP A 235 0.03 -13.32 8.61
CA ASP A 235 -0.41 -14.68 8.90
C ASP A 235 -1.94 -14.73 9.15
N PRO A 236 -2.57 -15.92 9.26
CA PRO A 236 -4.02 -16.02 9.51
C PRO A 236 -4.52 -15.39 10.81
N ASP A 237 -3.64 -15.19 11.80
CA ASP A 237 -3.94 -14.56 13.08
C ASP A 237 -3.66 -13.04 13.06
N GLY A 238 -3.13 -12.52 11.95
CA GLY A 238 -2.75 -11.12 11.74
C GLY A 238 -1.31 -10.79 12.15
N GLY A 239 -0.51 -11.79 12.50
CA GLY A 239 0.92 -11.65 12.78
C GLY A 239 1.76 -11.49 11.51
N VAL A 240 3.08 -11.42 11.69
CA VAL A 240 4.04 -11.18 10.60
C VAL A 240 4.36 -12.50 9.87
N ASP A 241 4.17 -12.53 8.54
CA ASP A 241 4.63 -13.59 7.65
C ASP A 241 5.68 -13.01 6.67
N PRO A 242 6.99 -13.13 6.96
CA PRO A 242 8.03 -12.70 6.03
C PRO A 242 8.02 -13.56 4.76
N ILE A 243 7.99 -12.92 3.60
CA ILE A 243 8.09 -13.58 2.30
C ILE A 243 9.30 -13.08 1.53
N GLY A 244 10.20 -14.01 1.20
CA GLY A 244 11.41 -13.74 0.43
C GLY A 244 11.15 -13.70 -1.08
N ALA A 245 12.21 -13.44 -1.84
CA ALA A 245 12.10 -13.21 -3.27
C ALA A 245 11.64 -14.41 -4.09
N GLN A 246 12.13 -15.62 -3.78
CA GLN A 246 11.70 -16.84 -4.47
C GLN A 246 10.22 -17.12 -4.21
N ASP A 247 9.81 -17.13 -2.93
CA ASP A 247 8.42 -17.38 -2.53
C ASP A 247 7.44 -16.37 -3.15
N LEU A 248 7.81 -15.08 -3.20
CA LEU A 248 6.98 -14.06 -3.82
C LEU A 248 6.90 -14.24 -5.34
N THR A 249 8.01 -14.62 -5.97
CA THR A 249 8.02 -14.92 -7.41
C THR A 249 7.15 -16.13 -7.73
N GLU A 250 7.21 -17.19 -6.92
CA GLU A 250 6.33 -18.35 -7.05
C GLU A 250 4.84 -17.97 -6.92
N LEU A 251 4.49 -17.05 -6.01
CA LEU A 251 3.11 -16.56 -5.91
C LEU A 251 2.66 -15.78 -7.14
N LEU A 252 3.55 -14.98 -7.72
CA LEU A 252 3.28 -14.15 -8.89
C LEU A 252 3.35 -14.94 -10.21
N ALA A 253 3.88 -16.16 -10.21
CA ALA A 253 4.09 -16.97 -11.41
C ALA A 253 2.79 -17.20 -12.21
N ASP A 254 1.64 -17.32 -11.56
CA ASP A 254 0.35 -17.48 -12.23
C ASP A 254 -0.05 -16.24 -13.07
N THR A 255 0.55 -15.07 -12.78
CA THR A 255 0.33 -13.82 -13.53
C THR A 255 1.39 -13.57 -14.60
N TYR A 256 2.33 -14.51 -14.79
CA TYR A 256 3.49 -14.35 -15.67
C TYR A 256 3.11 -13.79 -17.05
N ASP A 257 2.11 -14.36 -17.72
CA ASP A 257 1.74 -13.98 -19.09
C ASP A 257 1.25 -12.53 -19.26
N THR A 258 0.74 -11.90 -18.19
CA THR A 258 0.12 -10.58 -18.24
C THR A 258 0.89 -9.51 -17.48
N LEU A 259 1.67 -9.90 -16.48
CA LEU A 259 2.35 -8.98 -15.57
C LEU A 259 3.43 -8.19 -16.30
N LYS A 260 3.29 -6.86 -16.28
CA LYS A 260 4.21 -5.90 -16.90
C LYS A 260 5.07 -5.19 -15.87
N LEU A 261 4.50 -4.89 -14.70
CA LEU A 261 5.14 -4.09 -13.66
C LEU A 261 4.82 -4.61 -12.27
N VAL A 262 5.85 -4.69 -11.42
CA VAL A 262 5.72 -4.84 -9.97
C VAL A 262 6.28 -3.58 -9.31
N THR A 263 5.51 -2.96 -8.42
CA THR A 263 5.99 -1.86 -7.58
C THR A 263 6.10 -2.35 -6.15
N LEU A 264 7.30 -2.24 -5.58
CA LEU A 264 7.61 -2.67 -4.21
C LEU A 264 7.83 -1.43 -3.36
N SER A 265 6.74 -0.83 -2.90
CA SER A 265 6.72 0.23 -1.88
C SER A 265 6.89 -0.39 -0.50
N SER A 266 7.96 -1.17 -0.34
CA SER A 266 8.42 -1.70 0.92
C SER A 266 9.89 -1.34 1.12
N CYS A 267 10.24 -1.05 2.37
CA CYS A 267 11.61 -0.72 2.74
C CYS A 267 12.56 -1.85 2.30
N TRP A 268 13.73 -1.51 1.76
CA TRP A 268 14.77 -2.49 1.38
C TRP A 268 14.41 -3.46 0.24
N SER A 269 13.35 -3.21 -0.54
CA SER A 269 12.98 -4.08 -1.65
C SER A 269 14.00 -4.12 -2.81
N ALA A 270 14.89 -3.13 -2.90
CA ALA A 270 16.01 -3.10 -3.85
C ALA A 270 17.34 -3.62 -3.27
N ALA A 271 17.30 -4.29 -2.12
CA ALA A 271 18.47 -4.68 -1.34
C ALA A 271 18.76 -6.20 -1.49
N ASP A 272 19.96 -6.59 -1.95
CA ASP A 272 20.49 -7.98 -2.10
C ASP A 272 20.48 -8.88 -0.83
N SER A 273 19.91 -10.09 -0.92
CA SER A 273 19.84 -11.01 0.22
C SER A 273 21.18 -11.68 0.61
N SER A 274 22.24 -11.57 -0.21
CA SER A 274 23.54 -12.23 0.01
C SER A 274 24.32 -11.72 1.22
N ASP A 275 23.96 -10.57 1.78
CA ASP A 275 24.70 -9.90 2.85
C ASP A 275 24.29 -10.35 4.26
N SER A 276 23.28 -11.21 4.41
CA SER A 276 22.85 -11.77 5.70
C SER A 276 23.72 -12.97 6.14
N ALA A 277 25.02 -12.77 6.30
CA ALA A 277 25.93 -13.78 6.87
C ALA A 277 25.81 -13.92 8.41
N GLY A 278 24.69 -13.50 9.02
CA GLY A 278 24.51 -13.42 10.48
C GLY A 278 23.32 -14.15 11.09
N SER A 279 22.33 -14.62 10.31
CA SER A 279 21.15 -15.31 10.87
C SER A 279 20.88 -16.62 10.14
N ARG A 280 21.50 -17.70 10.62
CA ARG A 280 21.15 -19.06 10.21
C ARG A 280 19.96 -19.55 11.04
N SER A 281 18.74 -19.31 10.56
CA SER A 281 17.62 -20.18 10.90
C SER A 281 17.76 -21.47 10.08
N ALA A 282 17.80 -22.60 10.77
CA ALA A 282 18.15 -23.90 10.22
C ALA A 282 16.95 -24.60 9.58
N VAL A 283 16.64 -24.28 8.32
CA VAL A 283 16.06 -25.22 7.34
C VAL A 283 16.64 -24.89 5.96
N ALA A 284 17.86 -25.36 5.71
CA ALA A 284 18.57 -25.14 4.45
C ALA A 284 18.16 -26.18 3.40
N SER A 285 17.54 -25.72 2.30
CA SER A 285 17.68 -26.37 0.99
C SER A 285 18.90 -25.75 0.31
N ALA A 286 19.84 -26.60 -0.10
CA ALA A 286 21.09 -26.18 -0.73
C ALA A 286 20.86 -25.81 -2.22
N ALA A 287 20.93 -24.52 -2.56
CA ALA A 287 21.17 -24.05 -3.93
C ALA A 287 21.78 -22.62 -3.93
N ALA A 288 22.99 -22.53 -4.52
CA ALA A 288 23.75 -21.39 -5.09
C ALA A 288 23.87 -20.00 -4.38
N PRO A 289 24.98 -19.25 -4.58
CA PRO A 289 25.24 -17.95 -3.97
C PRO A 289 24.49 -16.73 -4.58
N ASP A 290 23.44 -16.92 -5.38
CA ASP A 290 22.83 -15.87 -6.23
C ASP A 290 21.71 -15.08 -5.51
N ALA A 291 21.99 -14.55 -4.32
CA ALA A 291 21.02 -13.85 -3.48
C ALA A 291 20.91 -12.35 -3.82
N GLY A 292 20.32 -12.05 -4.99
CA GLY A 292 19.99 -10.68 -5.42
C GLY A 292 18.82 -10.07 -4.64
N SER A 293 18.54 -8.79 -4.90
CA SER A 293 17.42 -8.06 -4.27
C SER A 293 16.07 -8.60 -4.69
N LEU A 294 15.03 -8.35 -3.90
CA LEU A 294 13.65 -8.71 -4.23
C LEU A 294 13.28 -8.20 -5.64
N ALA A 295 13.61 -6.94 -5.93
CA ALA A 295 13.39 -6.35 -7.25
C ALA A 295 14.15 -7.07 -8.38
N ALA A 296 15.42 -7.41 -8.17
CA ALA A 296 16.25 -8.08 -9.16
C ALA A 296 15.77 -9.50 -9.48
N VAL A 297 15.44 -10.28 -8.45
CA VAL A 297 14.96 -11.67 -8.59
C VAL A 297 13.61 -11.69 -9.32
N ILE A 298 12.66 -10.84 -8.92
CA ILE A 298 11.35 -10.76 -9.58
C ILE A 298 11.50 -10.37 -11.06
N ALA A 299 12.31 -9.35 -11.35
CA ALA A 299 12.53 -8.93 -12.74
C ALA A 299 13.18 -10.06 -13.56
N GLN A 300 14.16 -10.75 -12.98
CA GLN A 300 14.87 -11.87 -13.62
C GLN A 300 13.93 -13.05 -13.92
N GLU A 301 13.12 -13.46 -12.95
CA GLU A 301 12.34 -14.70 -13.05
C GLU A 301 10.99 -14.49 -13.75
N LEU A 302 10.33 -13.35 -13.55
CA LEU A 302 9.02 -13.05 -14.17
C LEU A 302 9.13 -12.26 -15.49
N GLY A 303 10.32 -11.71 -15.78
CA GLY A 303 10.52 -10.91 -16.99
C GLY A 303 9.67 -9.64 -17.04
N CYS A 304 9.31 -9.08 -15.89
CA CYS A 304 8.59 -7.81 -15.77
C CYS A 304 9.53 -6.68 -15.32
N ASP A 305 9.07 -5.44 -15.43
CA ASP A 305 9.75 -4.31 -14.79
C ASP A 305 9.43 -4.32 -13.30
N THR A 306 10.42 -3.97 -12.46
CA THR A 306 10.24 -3.90 -11.02
C THR A 306 10.83 -2.60 -10.47
N VAL A 307 10.01 -1.83 -9.76
CA VAL A 307 10.44 -0.63 -9.03
C VAL A 307 10.58 -0.99 -7.56
N GLY A 308 11.74 -0.72 -6.97
CA GLY A 308 12.01 -0.96 -5.55
C GLY A 308 12.71 0.21 -4.87
N MET A 309 12.84 0.11 -3.55
CA MET A 309 13.46 1.12 -2.69
C MET A 309 14.73 0.57 -2.03
N ARG A 310 15.81 1.36 -2.05
CA ARG A 310 17.11 1.01 -1.45
C ARG A 310 17.12 1.18 0.06
N PHE A 311 16.33 2.10 0.58
CA PHE A 311 16.23 2.42 2.01
C PHE A 311 14.83 3.02 2.31
N PRO A 312 14.38 3.00 3.58
CA PRO A 312 13.07 3.51 3.98
C PRO A 312 12.93 5.02 3.78
N MET A 313 11.71 5.45 3.46
CA MET A 313 11.29 6.86 3.44
C MET A 313 9.94 7.00 4.16
N GLY A 314 9.58 8.22 4.54
CA GLY A 314 8.31 8.49 5.21
C GLY A 314 7.09 8.24 4.32
N ASP A 315 5.93 7.99 4.93
CA ASP A 315 4.68 7.68 4.22
C ASP A 315 4.25 8.80 3.26
N ALA A 316 4.46 10.06 3.64
CA ALA A 316 4.15 11.22 2.80
C ALA A 316 5.00 11.26 1.52
N PHE A 317 6.28 10.90 1.63
CA PHE A 317 7.18 10.74 0.48
C PHE A 317 6.66 9.62 -0.44
N THR A 318 6.43 8.43 0.10
CA THR A 318 6.00 7.25 -0.66
C THR A 318 4.68 7.50 -1.39
N ARG A 319 3.71 8.12 -0.72
CA ARG A 319 2.43 8.51 -1.31
C ARG A 319 2.58 9.50 -2.46
N THR A 320 3.40 10.54 -2.28
CA THR A 320 3.62 11.58 -3.31
C THR A 320 4.34 10.99 -4.52
N PHE A 321 5.36 10.18 -4.29
CA PHE A 321 6.08 9.45 -5.32
C PHE A 321 5.14 8.53 -6.12
N ASN A 322 4.38 7.66 -5.45
CA ASN A 322 3.49 6.70 -6.12
C ASN A 322 2.38 7.40 -6.92
N LEU A 323 1.80 8.49 -6.39
CA LEU A 323 0.82 9.28 -7.13
C LEU A 323 1.42 9.85 -8.43
N ALA A 324 2.58 10.48 -8.34
CA ALA A 324 3.26 11.06 -9.49
C ALA A 324 3.72 9.99 -10.50
N LEU A 325 4.15 8.82 -10.02
CA LEU A 325 4.52 7.66 -10.83
C LEU A 325 3.33 7.18 -11.67
N TYR A 326 2.20 6.86 -11.03
CA TYR A 326 1.00 6.39 -11.74
C TYR A 326 0.40 7.47 -12.64
N HIS A 327 0.40 8.74 -12.21
CA HIS A 327 0.00 9.85 -13.07
C HIS A 327 0.83 9.90 -14.35
N SER A 328 2.16 9.86 -14.24
CA SER A 328 3.06 9.90 -15.39
C SER A 328 2.87 8.71 -16.33
N MET A 329 2.61 7.52 -15.80
CA MET A 329 2.39 6.32 -16.62
C MET A 329 1.01 6.31 -17.30
N ILE A 330 -0.05 6.72 -16.59
CA ILE A 330 -1.43 6.63 -17.08
C ILE A 330 -1.79 7.83 -17.96
N SER A 331 -1.48 9.04 -17.49
CA SER A 331 -1.86 10.29 -18.15
C SER A 331 -0.87 10.71 -19.22
N ASP A 332 0.43 10.65 -18.92
CA ASP A 332 1.49 11.12 -19.82
C ASP A 332 2.10 9.99 -20.69
N GLU A 333 1.62 8.75 -20.51
CA GLU A 333 2.05 7.55 -21.24
C GLU A 333 3.57 7.35 -21.22
N GLN A 334 4.20 7.76 -20.11
CA GLN A 334 5.63 7.57 -19.88
C GLN A 334 5.93 6.10 -19.61
N ASP A 335 7.10 5.65 -20.08
CA ASP A 335 7.66 4.38 -19.62
C ASP A 335 8.09 4.46 -18.15
N VAL A 336 8.25 3.30 -17.51
CA VAL A 336 8.53 3.20 -16.06
C VAL A 336 9.76 4.02 -15.67
N GLY A 337 10.84 3.98 -16.45
CA GLY A 337 12.05 4.76 -16.18
C GLY A 337 11.77 6.26 -16.12
N ARG A 338 11.10 6.80 -17.14
CA ARG A 338 10.72 8.22 -17.17
C ARG A 338 9.75 8.61 -16.05
N ALA A 339 8.77 7.74 -15.77
CA ALA A 339 7.77 7.98 -14.75
C ALA A 339 8.41 8.07 -13.35
N VAL A 340 9.43 7.24 -13.06
CA VAL A 340 10.21 7.33 -11.82
C VAL A 340 10.95 8.67 -11.73
N GLY A 341 11.58 9.13 -12.81
CA GLY A 341 12.24 10.44 -12.83
C GLY A 341 11.27 11.59 -12.55
N SER A 342 10.11 11.58 -13.21
CA SER A 342 9.03 12.56 -12.98
C SER A 342 8.53 12.53 -11.53
N ALA A 343 8.40 11.33 -10.94
CA ALA A 343 7.97 11.17 -9.55
C ALA A 343 8.99 11.70 -8.55
N LEU A 344 10.29 11.47 -8.76
CA LEU A 344 11.35 12.05 -7.92
C LEU A 344 11.37 13.58 -8.01
N THR A 345 11.19 14.15 -9.20
CA THR A 345 11.07 15.60 -9.38
C THR A 345 9.85 16.15 -8.64
N ALA A 346 8.69 15.50 -8.73
CA ALA A 346 7.47 15.93 -8.04
C ALA A 346 7.65 15.98 -6.51
N VAL A 347 8.35 15.00 -5.92
CA VAL A 347 8.68 15.03 -4.49
C VAL A 347 9.57 16.24 -4.16
N MET A 348 10.59 16.50 -4.97
CA MET A 348 11.51 17.63 -4.73
C MET A 348 10.85 19.00 -4.90
N GLU A 349 9.80 19.08 -5.72
CA GLU A 349 9.04 20.31 -5.95
C GLU A 349 7.98 20.57 -4.88
N ASP A 350 7.70 19.60 -3.99
CA ASP A 350 6.73 19.75 -2.90
C ASP A 350 7.41 20.31 -1.64
N PRO A 351 7.26 21.60 -1.32
CA PRO A 351 7.86 22.19 -0.12
C PRO A 351 7.23 21.66 1.18
N GLY A 352 6.06 21.01 1.11
CA GLY A 352 5.40 20.38 2.25
C GLY A 352 6.06 19.08 2.71
N LEU A 353 6.96 18.50 1.90
CA LEU A 353 7.71 17.30 2.27
C LEU A 353 9.07 17.68 2.86
N PRO A 354 9.47 17.20 4.06
CA PRO A 354 10.79 17.44 4.63
C PRO A 354 11.96 17.08 3.70
N GLU A 355 11.74 16.06 2.86
CA GLU A 355 12.67 15.51 1.88
C GLU A 355 13.08 16.46 0.76
N HIS A 356 12.32 17.54 0.51
CA HIS A 356 12.68 18.56 -0.49
C HIS A 356 14.05 19.20 -0.24
N ARG A 357 14.58 19.08 0.99
CA ARG A 357 15.90 19.60 1.40
C ARG A 357 17.05 18.63 1.15
N TYR A 358 16.77 17.39 0.76
CA TYR A 358 17.72 16.27 0.68
C TYR A 358 17.79 15.67 -0.74
N PRO A 359 18.27 16.44 -1.75
CA PRO A 359 18.23 16.03 -3.14
C PRO A 359 19.01 14.75 -3.44
N LEU A 360 20.13 14.48 -2.74
CA LEU A 360 20.91 13.25 -2.94
C LEU A 360 20.19 12.05 -2.35
N THR A 361 19.58 12.21 -1.17
CA THR A 361 18.74 11.17 -0.57
C THR A 361 17.58 10.82 -1.49
N VAL A 362 16.83 11.81 -1.99
CA VAL A 362 15.71 11.56 -2.93
C VAL A 362 16.20 10.91 -4.23
N ALA A 363 17.32 11.35 -4.79
CA ALA A 363 17.89 10.77 -6.00
C ALA A 363 18.36 9.31 -5.85
N GLY A 364 18.71 8.90 -4.62
CA GLY A 364 19.27 7.58 -4.33
C GLY A 364 18.26 6.53 -3.91
N VAL A 365 17.02 6.90 -3.57
CA VAL A 365 16.10 5.96 -2.91
C VAL A 365 15.56 4.87 -3.83
N HIS A 366 15.23 5.15 -5.09
CA HIS A 366 14.58 4.18 -5.96
C HIS A 366 15.54 3.47 -6.91
N THR A 367 15.22 2.21 -7.22
CA THR A 367 15.85 1.44 -8.29
C THR A 367 14.78 0.91 -9.24
N VAL A 368 15.11 0.85 -10.53
CA VAL A 368 14.27 0.23 -11.56
C VAL A 368 15.04 -0.93 -12.17
N MET A 369 14.47 -2.12 -12.07
CA MET A 369 14.96 -3.34 -12.71
C MET A 369 14.07 -3.66 -13.92
N SER A 370 14.66 -3.99 -15.06
CA SER A 370 13.93 -4.42 -16.25
C SER A 370 14.62 -5.58 -16.94
N ALA A 371 13.90 -6.67 -17.13
CA ALA A 371 14.32 -7.78 -17.99
C ALA A 371 14.27 -7.42 -19.48
N SER A 372 13.42 -6.47 -19.86
CA SER A 372 13.21 -6.07 -21.25
C SER A 372 14.32 -5.13 -21.73
N SER A 373 14.73 -5.27 -22.99
CA SER A 373 15.55 -4.25 -23.67
C SER A 373 14.72 -3.07 -24.17
N GLU A 374 13.41 -3.26 -24.33
CA GLU A 374 12.47 -2.21 -24.71
C GLU A 374 11.79 -1.62 -23.47
N PRO A 375 11.54 -0.30 -23.41
CA PRO A 375 10.88 0.32 -22.28
C PRO A 375 9.45 -0.20 -22.15
N VAL A 376 9.09 -0.67 -20.95
CA VAL A 376 7.71 -1.05 -20.67
C VAL A 376 6.87 0.21 -20.50
N ARG A 377 5.78 0.28 -21.27
CA ARG A 377 4.72 1.28 -21.11
C ARG A 377 3.43 0.61 -20.74
N LEU A 378 2.78 1.13 -19.72
CA LEU A 378 1.38 0.82 -19.47
C LEU A 378 0.57 1.49 -20.58
N THR A 379 -0.23 0.71 -21.31
CA THR A 379 -1.06 1.20 -22.42
C THR A 379 -2.53 1.02 -22.06
N PRO A 380 -3.09 1.87 -21.18
CA PRO A 380 -4.50 1.75 -20.82
C PRO A 380 -5.37 1.90 -22.07
N PRO A 381 -6.33 0.99 -22.30
CA PRO A 381 -7.31 1.12 -23.35
C PRO A 381 -8.08 2.45 -23.23
N PRO A 382 -8.60 3.00 -24.35
CA PRO A 382 -9.40 4.21 -24.29
C PRO A 382 -10.64 3.96 -23.44
N TYR A 383 -10.92 4.90 -22.53
CA TYR A 383 -12.14 4.90 -21.73
C TYR A 383 -13.34 5.02 -22.67
N ARG A 384 -14.19 4.00 -22.65
CA ARG A 384 -15.51 4.08 -23.29
C ARG A 384 -16.50 4.45 -22.21
N TRP A 385 -16.99 5.69 -22.26
CA TRP A 385 -18.11 6.09 -21.43
C TRP A 385 -19.32 5.23 -21.84
N ILE A 386 -19.60 4.21 -21.04
CA ILE A 386 -20.87 3.52 -21.06
C ILE A 386 -21.74 4.36 -20.13
N ALA A 387 -22.82 4.95 -20.66
CA ALA A 387 -23.89 5.46 -19.81
C ALA A 387 -24.33 4.29 -18.93
N GLN A 388 -23.85 4.24 -17.69
CA GLN A 388 -24.49 3.41 -16.70
C GLN A 388 -25.83 4.09 -16.44
N ASP A 389 -26.86 3.56 -17.09
CA ASP A 389 -28.25 3.79 -16.72
C ASP A 389 -28.40 3.16 -15.33
N SER A 390 -28.09 3.90 -14.27
CA SER A 390 -28.31 3.45 -12.90
C SER A 390 -29.32 4.37 -12.26
N GLY A 391 -30.59 4.17 -12.62
CA GLY A 391 -31.70 4.45 -11.72
C GLY A 391 -31.70 3.53 -10.48
N GLU A 392 -30.67 2.68 -10.31
CA GLU A 392 -30.40 1.96 -9.07
C GLU A 392 -30.07 2.97 -7.96
N ILE A 393 -30.88 2.97 -6.91
CA ILE A 393 -30.61 3.71 -5.68
C ILE A 393 -29.30 3.17 -5.09
N ASP A 394 -28.27 4.02 -4.97
CA ASP A 394 -27.07 3.65 -4.20
C ASP A 394 -27.45 3.57 -2.72
N LEU A 395 -27.85 2.38 -2.27
CA LEU A 395 -28.27 2.12 -0.90
C LEU A 395 -27.12 2.28 0.11
N PHE A 396 -25.89 2.43 -0.38
CA PHE A 396 -24.76 2.84 0.44
C PHE A 396 -24.73 4.36 0.71
N ALA A 397 -25.56 5.16 0.04
CA ALA A 397 -25.64 6.60 0.26
C ALA A 397 -26.12 6.99 1.68
N THR A 398 -26.76 6.07 2.41
CA THR A 398 -27.12 6.27 3.82
C THR A 398 -25.96 6.00 4.78
N ALA A 399 -24.82 5.49 4.30
CA ALA A 399 -23.65 5.27 5.13
C ALA A 399 -23.04 6.62 5.56
N PRO A 400 -22.44 6.70 6.76
CA PRO A 400 -21.70 7.88 7.19
C PRO A 400 -20.59 8.21 6.19
N PRO A 401 -20.21 9.49 6.05
CA PRO A 401 -19.11 9.88 5.17
C PRO A 401 -17.83 9.10 5.50
N GLU A 402 -16.95 8.97 4.51
CA GLU A 402 -15.67 8.32 4.74
C GLU A 402 -14.85 9.11 5.74
N SER A 403 -14.39 8.44 6.80
CA SER A 403 -13.53 9.06 7.81
C SER A 403 -12.29 9.62 7.12
N ALA A 404 -11.91 10.87 7.41
CA ALA A 404 -10.69 11.44 6.83
C ALA A 404 -9.45 10.65 7.28
N HIS A 405 -9.44 10.21 8.54
CA HIS A 405 -8.35 9.47 9.18
C HIS A 405 -8.84 8.14 9.74
N PHE A 406 -8.03 7.10 9.64
CA PHE A 406 -8.27 5.80 10.28
C PHE A 406 -6.94 5.08 10.43
N VAL A 407 -6.57 4.78 11.67
CA VAL A 407 -5.27 4.19 12.03
C VAL A 407 -5.51 2.96 12.89
N GLY A 408 -4.65 1.95 12.70
CA GLY A 408 -4.57 0.77 13.56
C GLY A 408 -5.66 -0.27 13.34
N ARG A 409 -5.80 -1.16 14.34
CA ARG A 409 -6.84 -2.21 14.40
C ARG A 409 -6.77 -3.25 13.28
N CYS A 410 -5.60 -3.44 12.70
CA CYS A 410 -5.41 -4.31 11.53
C CYS A 410 -5.87 -5.74 11.82
N GLY A 411 -5.68 -6.24 13.06
CA GLY A 411 -6.07 -7.58 13.47
C GLY A 411 -7.57 -7.77 13.56
N GLU A 412 -8.27 -6.83 14.19
CA GLU A 412 -9.73 -6.78 14.26
C GLU A 412 -10.33 -6.68 12.86
N MET A 413 -9.77 -5.81 12.03
CA MET A 413 -10.20 -5.60 10.65
C MET A 413 -9.94 -6.84 9.79
N ALA A 414 -8.82 -7.54 9.96
CA ALA A 414 -8.50 -8.79 9.26
C ALA A 414 -9.45 -9.92 9.64
N LYS A 415 -9.74 -10.10 10.94
CA LYS A 415 -10.73 -11.07 11.43
C LYS A 415 -12.12 -10.79 10.86
N ALA A 416 -12.55 -9.54 10.87
CA ALA A 416 -13.85 -9.14 10.32
C ALA A 416 -13.90 -9.35 8.80
N ALA A 417 -12.87 -8.89 8.09
CA ALA A 417 -12.69 -9.05 6.66
C ALA A 417 -12.80 -10.50 6.20
N HIS A 418 -12.22 -11.43 6.97
CA HIS A 418 -12.27 -12.86 6.67
C HIS A 418 -13.72 -13.38 6.67
N VAL A 419 -14.51 -13.00 7.67
CA VAL A 419 -15.93 -13.40 7.76
C VAL A 419 -16.79 -12.74 6.68
N LEU A 420 -16.47 -11.48 6.34
CA LEU A 420 -17.16 -10.71 5.31
C LEU A 420 -16.68 -11.01 3.88
N GLY A 421 -15.84 -12.03 3.69
CA GLY A 421 -15.33 -12.48 2.39
C GLY A 421 -16.08 -13.69 1.81
N GLU A 422 -15.55 -14.19 0.69
CA GLU A 422 -16.13 -15.31 -0.09
C GLU A 422 -16.11 -16.67 0.65
N VAL A 423 -15.20 -16.85 1.61
CA VAL A 423 -15.06 -18.11 2.37
C VAL A 423 -15.40 -17.85 3.83
N SER A 424 -16.70 -17.81 4.17
CA SER A 424 -17.12 -17.72 5.56
C SER A 424 -17.09 -19.10 6.23
N LEU A 425 -16.39 -19.23 7.36
CA LEU A 425 -16.34 -20.46 8.19
C LEU A 425 -17.67 -20.72 8.94
N GLY A 426 -18.79 -20.79 8.22
CA GLY A 426 -20.14 -20.96 8.79
C GLY A 426 -20.64 -19.77 9.61
N ARG A 427 -19.96 -18.61 9.50
CA ARG A 427 -20.33 -17.34 10.13
C ARG A 427 -21.14 -16.50 9.16
N THR A 428 -22.19 -15.85 9.64
CA THR A 428 -23.07 -14.99 8.82
C THR A 428 -22.85 -13.51 9.06
N GLY A 429 -21.79 -13.15 9.79
CA GLY A 429 -21.44 -11.75 10.02
C GLY A 429 -20.57 -11.52 11.25
N VAL A 430 -20.45 -10.26 11.64
CA VAL A 430 -19.53 -9.77 12.66
C VAL A 430 -20.25 -8.80 13.59
N VAL A 431 -19.88 -8.85 14.88
CA VAL A 431 -20.24 -7.82 15.87
C VAL A 431 -18.96 -7.13 16.32
N LEU A 432 -18.84 -5.83 16.02
CA LEU A 432 -17.80 -4.98 16.57
C LEU A 432 -18.30 -4.34 17.86
N HIS A 433 -17.63 -4.59 18.98
CA HIS A 433 -18.02 -4.01 20.26
C HIS A 433 -16.84 -3.38 21.00
N GLY A 434 -17.11 -2.30 21.71
CA GLY A 434 -16.09 -1.60 22.50
C GLY A 434 -16.67 -0.36 23.15
N GLU A 435 -15.87 0.29 24.00
CA GLU A 435 -16.34 1.46 24.71
C GLU A 435 -16.72 2.63 23.77
N PRO A 436 -17.57 3.57 24.21
CA PRO A 436 -17.90 4.75 23.43
C PRO A 436 -16.66 5.51 22.95
N GLY A 437 -16.65 5.91 21.68
CA GLY A 437 -15.55 6.70 21.11
C GLY A 437 -14.32 5.88 20.68
N VAL A 438 -14.29 4.56 20.92
CA VAL A 438 -13.17 3.69 20.49
C VAL A 438 -13.10 3.49 18.97
N GLY A 439 -14.20 3.76 18.26
CA GLY A 439 -14.24 3.74 16.79
C GLY A 439 -14.95 2.56 16.14
N THR A 440 -15.84 1.83 16.84
CA THR A 440 -16.61 0.70 16.26
C THR A 440 -17.36 1.08 14.98
N THR A 441 -18.03 2.23 14.95
CA THR A 441 -18.70 2.78 13.76
C THR A 441 -17.72 3.07 12.63
N ALA A 442 -16.54 3.63 12.93
CA ALA A 442 -15.51 3.89 11.93
C ALA A 442 -14.97 2.59 11.32
N CYS A 443 -14.71 1.57 12.14
CA CYS A 443 -14.32 0.23 11.67
C CYS A 443 -15.38 -0.40 10.77
N ALA A 444 -16.66 -0.32 11.15
CA ALA A 444 -17.74 -0.85 10.32
C ALA A 444 -17.84 -0.14 8.97
N ASN A 445 -17.63 1.18 8.95
CA ASN A 445 -17.67 1.98 7.74
C ASN A 445 -16.50 1.65 6.80
N GLU A 446 -15.30 1.49 7.35
CA GLU A 446 -14.10 1.07 6.62
C GLU A 446 -14.27 -0.36 6.04
N LEU A 447 -14.81 -1.30 6.81
CA LEU A 447 -15.12 -2.66 6.32
C LEU A 447 -16.17 -2.65 5.21
N ALA A 448 -17.27 -1.91 5.37
CA ALA A 448 -18.33 -1.86 4.37
C ALA A 448 -17.82 -1.29 3.04
N ARG A 449 -16.96 -0.26 3.09
CA ARG A 449 -16.31 0.31 1.89
C ARG A 449 -15.33 -0.66 1.24
N THR A 450 -14.39 -1.22 2.02
CA THR A 450 -13.37 -2.12 1.49
C THR A 450 -13.93 -3.43 0.96
N ARG A 451 -15.13 -3.83 1.43
CA ARG A 451 -15.84 -5.03 0.98
C ARG A 451 -16.94 -4.75 -0.05
N ARG A 452 -17.12 -3.50 -0.51
CA ARG A 452 -18.19 -3.10 -1.44
C ARG A 452 -18.31 -4.00 -2.66
N ARG A 453 -17.19 -4.44 -3.24
CA ARG A 453 -17.19 -5.32 -4.43
C ARG A 453 -17.73 -6.73 -4.20
N PHE A 454 -17.76 -7.22 -2.96
CA PHE A 454 -18.22 -8.59 -2.65
C PHE A 454 -19.74 -8.67 -2.49
N PHE A 455 -20.41 -7.52 -2.37
CA PHE A 455 -21.84 -7.45 -2.13
C PHE A 455 -22.51 -6.67 -3.24
N ARG A 456 -23.62 -7.21 -3.75
CA ARG A 456 -24.46 -6.52 -4.73
C ARG A 456 -25.13 -5.29 -4.11
N ASN A 457 -25.61 -5.44 -2.88
CA ASN A 457 -26.31 -4.39 -2.14
C ASN A 457 -25.66 -4.23 -0.77
N ILE A 458 -25.43 -2.99 -0.36
CA ILE A 458 -25.06 -2.65 1.01
C ILE A 458 -26.12 -1.71 1.57
N LEU A 459 -26.73 -2.08 2.68
CA LEU A 459 -27.65 -1.22 3.43
C LEU A 459 -26.99 -0.81 4.74
N TRP A 460 -26.78 0.49 4.90
CA TRP A 460 -26.38 1.05 6.20
C TRP A 460 -27.61 1.55 6.94
N PHE A 461 -27.85 1.00 8.14
CA PHE A 461 -28.95 1.40 9.00
C PHE A 461 -28.43 1.81 10.38
N GLU A 462 -28.61 3.09 10.70
CA GLU A 462 -28.38 3.61 12.05
C GLU A 462 -29.58 3.30 12.94
N VAL A 463 -29.33 2.56 14.02
CA VAL A 463 -30.37 2.17 14.96
C VAL A 463 -30.76 3.36 15.84
N GLN A 464 -32.06 3.64 15.85
CA GLN A 464 -32.67 4.73 16.62
C GLN A 464 -32.90 4.31 18.07
N ASP A 465 -33.19 5.26 18.98
CA ASP A 465 -33.43 4.99 20.42
C ASP A 465 -34.93 4.86 20.77
N ASP A 466 -35.76 4.48 19.79
CA ASP A 466 -37.20 4.27 19.96
C ASP A 466 -37.60 2.81 19.69
N SER A 467 -38.73 2.36 20.23
CA SER A 467 -39.20 0.97 20.08
C SER A 467 -39.68 0.61 18.68
N HIS A 468 -39.83 1.58 17.77
CA HIS A 468 -40.25 1.36 16.39
C HIS A 468 -39.09 1.27 15.40
N SER A 469 -37.83 1.40 15.84
CA SER A 469 -36.65 1.29 14.99
C SER A 469 -36.59 -0.01 14.16
N VAL A 470 -37.16 -1.12 14.64
CA VAL A 470 -37.25 -2.39 13.89
C VAL A 470 -38.17 -2.29 12.68
N LEU A 471 -39.23 -1.47 12.76
CA LEU A 471 -40.18 -1.24 11.68
C LEU A 471 -39.57 -0.32 10.62
N SER A 472 -38.79 0.68 11.02
CA SER A 472 -38.02 1.52 10.10
C SER A 472 -36.94 0.70 9.35
N LEU A 473 -36.31 -0.27 10.03
CA LEU A 473 -35.43 -1.23 9.36
C LEU A 473 -36.19 -2.12 8.38
N ALA A 474 -37.41 -2.55 8.73
CA ALA A 474 -38.26 -3.32 7.82
C ALA A 474 -38.60 -2.52 6.55
N GLU A 475 -38.92 -1.23 6.68
CA GLU A 475 -39.12 -0.30 5.56
C GLU A 475 -37.87 -0.20 4.68
N ALA A 476 -36.70 -0.03 5.30
CA ALA A 476 -35.43 0.05 4.57
C ALA A 476 -35.12 -1.26 3.82
N ILE A 477 -35.37 -2.42 4.43
CA ILE A 477 -35.20 -3.74 3.79
C ILE A 477 -36.18 -3.92 2.64
N ASN A 478 -37.42 -3.45 2.75
CA ASN A 478 -38.39 -3.48 1.63
C ASN A 478 -37.95 -2.60 0.45
N GLY A 479 -37.15 -1.57 0.71
CA GLY A 479 -36.52 -0.74 -0.31
C GLY A 479 -35.36 -1.45 -1.04
N LEU A 480 -34.79 -2.50 -0.45
CA LEU A 480 -33.94 -3.42 -1.19
C LEU A 480 -34.87 -4.18 -2.13
N GLU A 481 -34.67 -4.13 -3.45
CA GLU A 481 -35.47 -4.85 -4.46
C GLU A 481 -35.41 -6.41 -4.36
N LEU A 482 -35.12 -6.91 -3.17
CA LEU A 482 -35.41 -8.24 -2.68
C LEU A 482 -36.92 -8.47 -2.78
N ARG A 483 -37.34 -9.59 -3.37
CA ARG A 483 -38.75 -9.99 -3.49
C ARG A 483 -39.32 -10.46 -2.14
N VAL A 484 -39.27 -9.58 -1.14
CA VAL A 484 -39.71 -9.75 0.25
C VAL A 484 -40.48 -8.50 0.67
N GLU A 485 -41.51 -8.68 1.47
CA GLU A 485 -42.29 -7.59 2.04
C GLU A 485 -42.43 -7.83 3.54
N LEU A 486 -41.72 -7.04 4.33
CA LEU A 486 -41.77 -7.02 5.77
C LEU A 486 -42.87 -6.06 6.24
N PRO A 487 -43.73 -6.46 7.19
CA PRO A 487 -44.73 -5.55 7.76
C PRO A 487 -44.08 -4.37 8.48
N THR A 488 -44.59 -3.17 8.26
CA THR A 488 -44.03 -1.93 8.84
C THR A 488 -44.94 -1.31 9.90
N ALA A 489 -46.13 -1.89 10.09
CA ALA A 489 -47.11 -1.41 11.06
C ALA A 489 -46.82 -1.96 12.47
N PRO A 490 -46.94 -1.14 13.53
CA PRO A 490 -46.75 -1.59 14.91
C PRO A 490 -47.83 -2.58 15.39
N THR A 491 -48.99 -2.59 14.74
CA THR A 491 -50.10 -3.51 15.03
C THR A 491 -49.98 -4.86 14.32
N THR A 492 -48.82 -5.15 13.71
CA THR A 492 -48.59 -6.40 12.98
C THR A 492 -48.76 -7.61 13.90
N ALA A 493 -49.53 -8.60 13.45
CA ALA A 493 -49.68 -9.84 14.20
C ALA A 493 -48.38 -10.67 14.19
N PRO A 494 -47.96 -11.29 15.31
CA PRO A 494 -46.68 -12.02 15.39
C PRO A 494 -46.51 -13.13 14.34
N ASP A 495 -47.59 -13.78 13.93
CA ASP A 495 -47.58 -14.84 12.91
C ASP A 495 -47.31 -14.28 11.50
N VAL A 496 -47.80 -13.08 11.21
CA VAL A 496 -47.53 -12.35 9.95
C VAL A 496 -46.05 -11.98 9.90
N TRP A 497 -45.51 -11.42 10.99
CA TRP A 497 -44.09 -11.09 11.12
C TRP A 497 -43.20 -12.33 10.94
N ALA A 498 -43.53 -13.44 11.62
CA ALA A 498 -42.76 -14.68 11.51
C ALA A 498 -42.72 -15.24 10.09
N ARG A 499 -43.84 -15.20 9.34
CA ARG A 499 -43.87 -15.61 7.92
C ARG A 499 -43.01 -14.72 7.03
N ALA A 500 -43.06 -13.41 7.25
CA ALA A 500 -42.23 -12.43 6.54
C ALA A 500 -40.73 -12.65 6.81
N CYS A 501 -40.36 -12.88 8.08
CA CYS A 501 -39.01 -13.27 8.51
C CYS A 501 -38.52 -14.57 7.84
N ALA A 502 -39.36 -15.61 7.78
CA ALA A 502 -39.02 -16.85 7.09
C ALA A 502 -38.75 -16.64 5.59
N ARG A 503 -39.55 -15.79 4.94
CA ARG A 503 -39.33 -15.42 3.53
C ARG A 503 -38.06 -14.60 3.35
N LEU A 504 -37.79 -13.65 4.24
CA LEU A 504 -36.55 -12.88 4.24
C LEU A 504 -35.34 -13.81 4.31
N ARG A 505 -35.33 -14.78 5.22
CA ARG A 505 -34.24 -15.76 5.34
C ARG A 505 -33.96 -16.48 4.03
N GLU A 506 -35.00 -16.97 3.35
CA GLU A 506 -34.87 -17.68 2.06
C GLU A 506 -34.28 -16.78 0.96
N VAL A 507 -34.74 -15.53 0.89
CA VAL A 507 -34.27 -14.57 -0.12
C VAL A 507 -32.85 -14.14 0.22
N TRP A 508 -32.59 -13.72 1.45
CA TRP A 508 -31.28 -13.27 1.93
C TRP A 508 -30.21 -14.35 1.74
N SER A 509 -30.52 -15.62 2.03
CA SER A 509 -29.58 -16.73 1.84
C SER A 509 -29.20 -17.01 0.39
N ARG A 510 -29.92 -16.47 -0.59
CA ARG A 510 -29.64 -16.64 -2.03
C ARG A 510 -29.08 -15.38 -2.69
N ASN A 511 -28.87 -14.33 -1.91
CA ASN A 511 -28.35 -13.05 -2.37
C ASN A 511 -26.96 -12.79 -1.78
N TYR A 512 -26.33 -11.73 -2.29
CA TYR A 512 -25.03 -11.22 -1.87
C TYR A 512 -25.22 -9.81 -1.25
N GLY A 513 -25.93 -9.72 -0.14
CA GLY A 513 -26.21 -8.46 0.55
C GLY A 513 -25.35 -8.29 1.81
N LEU A 514 -24.97 -7.05 2.13
CA LEU A 514 -24.41 -6.67 3.42
C LEU A 514 -25.37 -5.70 4.13
N LEU A 515 -25.82 -6.07 5.33
CA LEU A 515 -26.58 -5.20 6.21
C LEU A 515 -25.69 -4.71 7.35
N VAL A 516 -25.49 -3.40 7.46
CA VAL A 516 -24.80 -2.78 8.58
C VAL A 516 -25.82 -2.21 9.56
N LEU A 517 -25.79 -2.69 10.81
CA LEU A 517 -26.61 -2.21 11.92
C LEU A 517 -25.72 -1.44 12.90
N ASP A 518 -25.72 -0.12 12.79
CA ASP A 518 -24.91 0.74 13.65
C ASP A 518 -25.63 1.03 14.97
N ARG A 519 -24.95 0.79 16.10
CA ARG A 519 -25.40 1.02 17.50
C ARG A 519 -26.63 0.19 17.89
N LEU A 520 -26.62 -1.09 17.56
CA LEU A 520 -27.73 -2.00 17.85
C LEU A 520 -28.03 -2.14 19.35
N ASP A 521 -27.05 -1.91 20.22
CA ASP A 521 -27.24 -1.94 21.68
C ASP A 521 -28.30 -0.96 22.20
N ARG A 522 -28.61 0.11 21.45
CA ARG A 522 -29.70 1.03 21.78
C ARG A 522 -31.06 0.33 21.89
N GLN A 523 -31.23 -0.79 21.19
CA GLN A 523 -32.47 -1.57 21.17
C GLN A 523 -32.50 -2.68 22.21
N LEU A 524 -31.47 -2.81 23.03
CA LEU A 524 -31.47 -3.67 24.20
C LEU A 524 -31.93 -2.89 25.43
N LEU A 525 -32.81 -3.52 26.22
CA LEU A 525 -33.11 -3.11 27.58
C LEU A 525 -32.05 -3.69 28.55
N GLU A 526 -31.72 -4.96 28.34
CA GLU A 526 -30.65 -5.72 29.01
C GLU A 526 -30.06 -6.70 27.98
N PRO A 527 -28.89 -7.31 28.21
CA PRO A 527 -28.35 -8.34 27.31
C PRO A 527 -29.37 -9.45 27.04
N GLY A 528 -29.79 -9.57 25.77
CA GLY A 528 -30.80 -10.56 25.33
C GLY A 528 -32.26 -10.11 25.44
N LEU A 529 -32.56 -8.96 26.04
CA LEU A 529 -33.91 -8.40 26.13
C LEU A 529 -34.09 -7.19 25.21
N TRP A 530 -34.91 -7.34 24.17
CA TRP A 530 -35.14 -6.32 23.15
C TRP A 530 -36.26 -5.35 23.53
N ARG A 531 -36.13 -4.08 23.13
CA ARG A 531 -37.20 -3.06 23.24
C ARG A 531 -38.44 -3.39 22.43
N HIS A 532 -38.29 -4.15 21.34
CA HIS A 532 -39.38 -4.63 20.51
C HIS A 532 -39.24 -6.14 20.28
N PRO A 533 -40.31 -6.94 20.42
CA PRO A 533 -40.27 -8.41 20.30
C PRO A 533 -39.89 -8.91 18.89
N PHE A 534 -39.87 -8.03 17.89
CA PHE A 534 -39.60 -8.39 16.50
C PHE A 534 -38.11 -8.47 16.15
N TRP A 535 -37.25 -7.84 16.96
CA TRP A 535 -35.79 -7.82 16.72
C TRP A 535 -35.20 -9.22 16.68
N GLU A 536 -35.57 -10.08 17.64
CA GLU A 536 -35.03 -11.43 17.73
C GLU A 536 -35.35 -12.26 16.47
N ALA A 537 -36.59 -12.24 16.02
CA ALA A 537 -37.02 -12.96 14.81
C ALA A 537 -36.36 -12.41 13.53
N LEU A 538 -36.17 -11.08 13.44
CA LEU A 538 -35.51 -10.44 12.31
C LEU A 538 -34.02 -10.81 12.24
N LEU A 539 -33.29 -10.63 13.34
CA LEU A 539 -31.87 -10.97 13.42
C LEU A 539 -31.62 -12.46 13.18
N SER A 540 -32.48 -13.32 13.73
CA SER A 540 -32.45 -14.75 13.44
C SER A 540 -32.65 -15.05 11.95
N SER A 541 -33.47 -14.28 11.25
CA SER A 541 -33.69 -14.47 9.81
C SER A 541 -32.49 -14.05 8.97
N LEU A 542 -31.81 -13.00 9.40
CA LEU A 542 -30.62 -12.45 8.74
C LEU A 542 -29.34 -13.24 9.03
N THR A 543 -29.32 -14.05 10.10
CA THR A 543 -28.10 -14.73 10.56
C THR A 543 -28.18 -16.25 10.56
N ASP A 544 -29.37 -16.86 10.70
CA ASP A 544 -29.54 -18.32 10.69
C ASP A 544 -29.77 -18.86 9.27
N HIS A 545 -28.76 -18.67 8.40
CA HIS A 545 -28.66 -19.30 7.08
C HIS A 545 -27.24 -19.76 6.77
N GLN A 546 -27.04 -20.35 5.59
CA GLN A 546 -25.73 -20.80 5.06
C GLN A 546 -25.33 -20.10 3.75
N GLY A 547 -26.11 -19.11 3.29
CA GLY A 547 -25.81 -18.30 2.11
C GLY A 547 -24.74 -17.21 2.29
N ASP A 548 -24.51 -16.44 1.24
CA ASP A 548 -23.40 -15.48 1.11
C ASP A 548 -23.68 -14.05 1.62
N SER A 549 -24.94 -13.73 1.95
CA SER A 549 -25.24 -12.46 2.59
C SER A 549 -24.66 -12.38 4.01
N ARG A 550 -24.36 -11.16 4.48
CA ARG A 550 -23.68 -10.91 5.76
C ARG A 550 -24.34 -9.79 6.54
N VAL A 551 -24.18 -9.83 7.87
CA VAL A 551 -24.56 -8.75 8.79
C VAL A 551 -23.32 -8.21 9.50
N LEU A 552 -23.20 -6.90 9.60
CA LEU A 552 -22.15 -6.22 10.37
C LEU A 552 -22.81 -5.33 11.42
N ILE A 553 -22.52 -5.58 12.69
CA ILE A 553 -23.17 -4.90 13.81
C ILE A 553 -22.13 -4.10 14.58
N THR A 554 -22.46 -2.88 15.00
CA THR A 554 -21.68 -2.15 16.01
C THR A 554 -22.44 -2.03 17.31
N SER A 555 -21.70 -2.03 18.42
CA SER A 555 -22.28 -1.95 19.76
C SER A 555 -21.30 -1.43 20.80
N ARG A 556 -21.84 -0.90 21.91
CA ARG A 556 -21.05 -0.56 23.10
C ARG A 556 -20.76 -1.76 24.01
N THR A 557 -21.57 -2.81 23.93
CA THR A 557 -21.50 -3.98 24.81
C THR A 557 -21.42 -5.27 24.01
N ASP A 558 -20.84 -6.31 24.61
CA ASP A 558 -20.99 -7.66 24.08
C ASP A 558 -22.45 -8.11 24.22
N PHE A 559 -23.02 -8.69 23.15
CA PHE A 559 -24.38 -9.24 23.14
C PHE A 559 -24.46 -10.64 23.76
N GLY A 560 -23.32 -11.26 24.05
CA GLY A 560 -23.24 -12.62 24.58
C GLY A 560 -23.65 -13.69 23.55
N PRO A 561 -23.70 -14.96 23.95
CA PRO A 561 -23.79 -16.07 23.01
C PRO A 561 -25.18 -16.30 22.41
N GLU A 562 -26.29 -15.90 23.02
CA GLU A 562 -27.61 -16.45 22.63
C GLU A 562 -28.35 -15.80 21.45
N PRO A 563 -28.38 -14.47 21.23
CA PRO A 563 -29.12 -13.95 20.07
C PRO A 563 -28.32 -13.97 18.75
N LEU A 564 -26.99 -14.12 18.79
CA LEU A 564 -26.10 -13.87 17.64
C LEU A 564 -25.01 -14.95 17.44
N ARG A 565 -25.31 -16.22 17.79
CA ARG A 565 -24.36 -17.37 17.77
C ARG A 565 -23.50 -17.48 16.49
N ARG A 566 -24.05 -17.11 15.32
CA ARG A 566 -23.36 -17.19 14.02
C ARG A 566 -22.56 -15.95 13.66
N LEU A 567 -22.62 -14.89 14.45
CA LEU A 567 -21.75 -13.75 14.29
C LEU A 567 -20.44 -13.99 15.05
N LEU A 568 -19.35 -13.43 14.51
CA LEU A 568 -18.07 -13.38 15.21
C LEU A 568 -18.03 -12.10 16.07
N PRO A 569 -17.98 -12.20 17.42
CA PRO A 569 -17.72 -11.03 18.25
C PRO A 569 -16.25 -10.62 18.12
N ILE A 570 -16.02 -9.32 17.93
CA ILE A 570 -14.70 -8.72 17.86
C ILE A 570 -14.71 -7.49 18.77
N HIS A 571 -13.86 -7.54 19.80
CA HIS A 571 -13.61 -6.40 20.64
C HIS A 571 -12.72 -5.40 19.90
N VAL A 572 -13.17 -4.16 19.75
CA VAL A 572 -12.36 -3.07 19.22
C VAL A 572 -11.61 -2.43 20.37
N GLU A 573 -10.28 -2.56 20.36
CA GLU A 573 -9.42 -2.01 21.40
C GLU A 573 -9.13 -0.52 21.17
N ARG A 574 -8.67 0.13 22.25
CA ARG A 574 -8.08 1.47 22.17
C ARG A 574 -6.81 1.42 21.31
N LEU A 575 -6.48 2.54 20.71
CA LEU A 575 -5.20 2.69 19.99
C LEU A 575 -4.03 2.55 20.97
N THR A 576 -2.99 1.87 20.52
CA THR A 576 -1.67 1.90 21.18
C THR A 576 -1.09 3.31 21.16
N ASP A 577 -0.04 3.55 21.96
CA ASP A 577 0.66 4.86 21.97
C ASP A 577 1.18 5.23 20.57
N LYS A 578 1.69 4.24 19.83
CA LYS A 578 2.23 4.43 18.47
C LYS A 578 1.13 4.73 17.46
N GLU A 579 0.01 4.03 17.51
CA GLU A 579 -1.15 4.31 16.66
C GLU A 579 -1.79 5.66 17.00
N SER A 580 -1.81 6.03 18.28
CA SER A 580 -2.30 7.33 18.74
C SER A 580 -1.42 8.46 18.23
N LEU A 581 -0.10 8.30 18.30
CA LEU A 581 0.87 9.24 17.73
C LEU A 581 0.72 9.34 16.21
N LEU A 582 0.59 8.20 15.50
CA LEU A 582 0.38 8.20 14.06
C LEU A 582 -0.93 8.91 13.69
N LEU A 583 -2.03 8.67 14.40
CA LEU A 583 -3.28 9.39 14.18
C LEU A 583 -3.09 10.89 14.41
N ALA A 584 -2.44 11.30 15.50
CA ALA A 584 -2.19 12.73 15.79
C ALA A 584 -1.36 13.42 14.69
N ARG A 585 -0.39 12.72 14.09
CA ARG A 585 0.40 13.20 12.93
C ARG A 585 -0.39 13.33 11.64
N GLN A 586 -1.59 12.78 11.56
CA GLN A 586 -2.49 12.98 10.42
C GLN A 586 -3.45 14.15 10.64
N LEU A 587 -3.56 14.66 11.86
CA LEU A 587 -4.53 15.69 12.24
C LEU A 587 -3.91 17.08 12.06
N PRO A 588 -4.52 17.99 11.28
CA PRO A 588 -3.85 19.18 10.76
C PRO A 588 -3.42 20.19 11.83
N ASN A 589 -4.11 20.29 12.97
CA ASN A 589 -3.74 21.20 14.04
C ASN A 589 -2.80 20.58 15.09
N LEU A 590 -2.85 19.25 15.26
CA LEU A 590 -1.92 18.53 16.15
C LEU A 590 -0.56 18.22 15.49
N THR A 591 -0.54 18.00 14.17
CA THR A 591 0.70 17.67 13.43
C THR A 591 1.81 18.71 13.62
N PRO A 592 1.55 20.04 13.58
CA PRO A 592 2.59 21.04 13.81
C PRO A 592 3.26 20.96 15.20
N LEU A 593 2.58 20.42 16.22
CA LEU A 593 3.20 20.24 17.54
C LEU A 593 4.16 19.05 17.60
N LEU A 594 4.05 18.13 16.64
CA LEU A 594 4.80 16.88 16.58
C LEU A 594 5.98 16.96 15.60
N ASP A 595 5.72 17.47 14.39
CA ASP A 595 6.64 17.31 13.25
C ASP A 595 7.11 18.65 12.65
N ASP A 596 6.69 19.81 13.17
CA ASP A 596 7.20 21.12 12.70
C ASP A 596 8.66 21.32 13.14
N ALA A 597 9.51 21.71 12.20
CA ALA A 597 10.91 22.06 12.48
C ALA A 597 11.06 23.28 13.40
N GLN A 598 10.00 24.08 13.57
CA GLN A 598 9.91 25.21 14.50
C GLN A 598 9.24 24.85 15.83
N ALA A 599 8.74 23.61 16.01
CA ALA A 599 8.17 23.18 17.27
C ALA A 599 9.22 23.23 18.38
N ASP A 600 8.83 23.75 19.54
CA ASP A 600 9.71 23.82 20.71
C ASP A 600 9.39 22.73 21.73
N GLU A 601 10.19 22.67 22.80
CA GLU A 601 10.01 21.71 23.89
C GLU A 601 8.64 21.88 24.62
N ALA A 602 8.03 23.06 24.59
CA ALA A 602 6.69 23.24 25.15
C ALA A 602 5.61 22.62 24.25
N ASP A 603 5.76 22.74 22.93
CA ASP A 603 4.87 22.13 21.93
C ASP A 603 4.90 20.60 22.02
N HIS A 604 6.10 20.00 22.07
CA HIS A 604 6.23 18.55 22.22
C HIS A 604 5.64 18.05 23.54
N ARG A 605 5.84 18.77 24.65
CA ARG A 605 5.23 18.42 25.94
C ARG A 605 3.71 18.54 25.92
N LEU A 606 3.16 19.52 25.20
CA LEU A 606 1.72 19.69 25.04
C LEU A 606 1.14 18.53 24.22
N ALA A 607 1.77 18.16 23.11
CA ALA A 607 1.37 17.02 22.29
C ALA A 607 1.41 15.69 23.09
N ASP A 608 2.48 15.46 23.84
CA ASP A 608 2.60 14.32 24.75
C ASP A 608 1.48 14.29 25.80
N ASP A 609 1.08 15.44 26.32
CA ASP A 609 -0.01 15.52 27.29
C ASP A 609 -1.37 15.24 26.66
N VAL A 610 -1.60 15.70 25.43
CA VAL A 610 -2.80 15.36 24.65
C VAL A 610 -2.88 13.86 24.44
N LEU A 611 -1.80 13.21 24.00
CA LEU A 611 -1.75 11.76 23.78
C LEU A 611 -2.05 10.99 25.08
N ARG A 612 -1.46 11.41 26.20
CA ARG A 612 -1.75 10.82 27.53
C ARG A 612 -3.19 11.02 27.97
N ARG A 613 -3.76 12.21 27.77
CA ARG A 613 -5.15 12.55 28.15
C ARG A 613 -6.16 11.77 27.29
N ALA A 614 -5.89 11.60 26.01
CA ALA A 614 -6.74 10.81 25.11
C ALA A 614 -6.66 9.30 25.41
N ALA A 615 -5.54 8.83 25.97
CA ALA A 615 -5.35 7.46 26.45
C ALA A 615 -5.81 6.40 25.42
N GLY A 616 -5.46 6.58 24.15
CA GLY A 616 -5.79 5.66 23.05
C GLY A 616 -7.21 5.76 22.49
N LEU A 617 -8.07 6.68 22.98
CA LEU A 617 -9.41 6.88 22.42
C LEU A 617 -9.38 7.87 21.25
N PRO A 618 -9.71 7.45 20.00
CA PRO A 618 -9.72 8.35 18.86
C PRO A 618 -10.67 9.52 19.02
N ALA A 619 -11.86 9.31 19.63
CA ALA A 619 -12.82 10.40 19.82
C ALA A 619 -12.22 11.56 20.62
N LEU A 620 -11.43 11.26 21.67
CA LEU A 620 -10.76 12.29 22.46
C LEU A 620 -9.63 12.98 21.67
N LEU A 621 -8.91 12.26 20.80
CA LEU A 621 -7.93 12.88 19.90
C LEU A 621 -8.61 13.83 18.90
N MET A 622 -9.78 13.47 18.37
CA MET A 622 -10.55 14.35 17.48
C MET A 622 -11.06 15.58 18.22
N GLU A 623 -11.51 15.44 19.47
CA GLU A 623 -11.90 16.58 20.31
C GLU A 623 -10.72 17.52 20.64
N ALA A 624 -9.53 16.96 20.85
CA ALA A 624 -8.32 17.73 21.06
C ALA A 624 -7.92 18.48 19.77
N GLU A 625 -8.00 17.82 18.61
CA GLU A 625 -7.72 18.41 17.30
C GLU A 625 -8.60 19.63 16.99
N GLU A 626 -9.89 19.59 17.34
CA GLU A 626 -10.81 20.73 17.17
C GLU A 626 -10.37 21.98 17.96
N ARG A 627 -9.61 21.79 19.04
CA ARG A 627 -9.11 22.86 19.94
C ARG A 627 -7.65 23.20 19.69
N ALA A 628 -6.93 22.36 18.95
CA ALA A 628 -5.49 22.49 18.74
C ALA A 628 -5.10 23.69 17.85
N ALA A 629 -6.07 24.38 17.25
CA ALA A 629 -5.84 25.65 16.58
C ALA A 629 -5.37 26.76 17.55
N ASP A 630 -5.66 26.65 18.85
CA ASP A 630 -5.19 27.54 19.91
C ASP A 630 -4.45 26.72 20.99
N ARG A 631 -3.16 27.01 21.19
CA ARG A 631 -2.30 26.31 22.17
C ARG A 631 -2.78 26.50 23.61
N GLU A 632 -3.34 27.65 23.96
CA GLU A 632 -3.87 27.90 25.31
C GLU A 632 -5.16 27.13 25.55
N GLU A 633 -6.04 27.06 24.55
CA GLU A 633 -7.27 26.26 24.61
C GLU A 633 -6.95 24.77 24.74
N LEU A 634 -6.00 24.27 23.93
CA LEU A 634 -5.54 22.88 23.99
C LEU A 634 -4.91 22.54 25.35
N ALA A 635 -4.11 23.44 25.93
CA ALA A 635 -3.50 23.22 27.24
C ALA A 635 -4.56 23.05 28.35
N GLN A 636 -5.70 23.74 28.24
CA GLN A 636 -6.82 23.69 29.18
C GLN A 636 -7.81 22.54 28.90
N TRP A 637 -7.66 21.80 27.81
CA TRP A 637 -8.58 20.72 27.41
C TRP A 637 -8.64 19.61 28.48
N PRO A 638 -9.81 19.33 29.10
CA PRO A 638 -9.90 18.45 30.26
C PRO A 638 -9.50 16.99 29.95
N ARG A 639 -9.15 16.22 31.00
CA ARG A 639 -9.02 14.76 30.90
C ARG A 639 -10.40 14.14 30.60
N GLY A 640 -10.46 13.30 29.57
CA GLY A 640 -11.60 12.44 29.28
C GLY A 640 -11.74 11.28 30.26
#